data_AF-A0A953NXJ2-F1
#
_entry.id   AF-A0A953NXJ2-F1
#
_cell.length_a   1.000
_cell.length_b   1.000
_cell.length_c   1.000
_cell.angle_alpha   90.00
_cell.angle_beta   90.00
_cell.angle_gamma   90.00
#
_symmetry.space_group_name_H-M   'P 1'
#
loop_
_entity.id
_entity.type
_entity.pdbx_description
1 polymer ?
#
loop_
_entity_poly.entity_id
_entity_poly.type
_entity_poly.pdbx_seq_one_letter_code
_entity_poly.pdbx_strand_id
1 'polypeptide(L)'
;MDHPRYLIKHLAQDQAAIWTSPFKIKATDLKWIVPLAGITTGLMVTDRTASFEATRGTHVNTSKTFSDAGLALAGASSAGFYLVGWANGNRQMRETGVLGGEAMVDGLVVSEALKYAFQRQRPIEGNGAGLFFQSGSQKSFPSGHATMSFAFASVVAHEYPGWLSQTLAYGGATAISLARVTGKKHFPSDVFVGATVGYLIGRQVYRAHHDQDLDDGDYGTFVGEPKLVKLNSAGSTYVELDSWVYPAVERLIALGVVRRPFLGLRPWTRTAIAQMLAESNIDDISALGPQEEPIYSALKTEFAQELGLVENAGINESIRVESLYARLSPIAGTPLNDSYHFGQTVINDFGRPYQQGFNALSGFTSRAESGRFSFYVRGEYQNAPGAAAYPASVRTVIAQTDLNPVQPAVPVPAASQFRLLDAYVGFTALGNQISIGKQSLWWGTGEGGAMIFSNNAEPIDMVRINRTTPLYVRWLSKLLGPLRYDNFFGKLSGHHFPADPFFYGDKISFQPTQNLEVGFSRTAVFAGQGNTPLTFGTFWNSFSSVNDVPVTLKGTPQDPGARHGAFDFSYRLPFVRNWITLYSDSLVHDDISPIDAPRRAFIVPGIYISHFPKLNKLDLRIESGYTDNPVIPVQQGRFVYWELIYHDAYTNKGNLMGSWIGRQGKGTQIWSTYWLSPWSVVQVSYRNGKVSPDFIPGGATQNDFSAGTRLRIRKDIELRTNVQYETWNVPVLAPGRKSDFLTNVQLTFWPKDWLRKR
;
A
#
# COMPACT_ATOMS: atom_id res chain seq x y z
N MET A 1 -22.16 45.74 -12.78
CA MET A 1 -21.01 45.07 -12.14
C MET A 1 -19.65 45.68 -12.54
N ASP A 2 -19.59 46.72 -13.40
CA ASP A 2 -18.36 47.09 -14.12
C ASP A 2 -17.57 48.29 -13.53
N HIS A 3 -17.72 48.62 -12.24
CA HIS A 3 -17.02 49.76 -11.64
C HIS A 3 -15.82 49.29 -10.78
N PRO A 4 -14.60 49.85 -10.94
CA PRO A 4 -13.40 49.44 -10.17
C PRO A 4 -13.52 49.58 -8.64
N ARG A 5 -14.51 50.35 -8.15
CA ARG A 5 -14.84 50.44 -6.73
C ARG A 5 -15.45 49.15 -6.16
N TYR A 6 -16.03 48.29 -7.00
CA TYR A 6 -16.59 47.01 -6.59
C TYR A 6 -15.51 45.92 -6.48
N LEU A 7 -14.51 45.90 -7.37
CA LEU A 7 -13.42 44.93 -7.34
C LEU A 7 -12.63 44.93 -6.03
N ILE A 8 -12.27 46.11 -5.51
CA ILE A 8 -11.54 46.22 -4.23
C ILE A 8 -12.40 45.71 -3.06
N LYS A 9 -13.71 45.98 -3.11
CA LYS A 9 -14.67 45.54 -2.10
C LYS A 9 -14.85 44.02 -2.16
N HIS A 10 -14.98 43.45 -3.36
CA HIS A 10 -15.16 42.01 -3.56
C HIS A 10 -13.91 41.25 -3.12
N LEU A 11 -12.71 41.67 -3.55
CA LEU A 11 -11.44 41.11 -3.07
C LEU A 11 -11.34 41.14 -1.53
N ALA A 12 -11.72 42.24 -0.88
CA ALA A 12 -11.71 42.31 0.58
C ALA A 12 -12.71 41.33 1.24
N GLN A 13 -13.89 41.15 0.64
CA GLN A 13 -14.91 40.21 1.09
C GLN A 13 -14.47 38.76 0.89
N ASP A 14 -13.85 38.45 -0.25
CA ASP A 14 -13.33 37.13 -0.59
C ASP A 14 -12.16 36.76 0.31
N GLN A 15 -11.21 37.66 0.54
CA GLN A 15 -10.14 37.43 1.51
C GLN A 15 -10.71 37.15 2.91
N ALA A 16 -11.69 37.93 3.38
CA ALA A 16 -12.33 37.66 4.67
C ALA A 16 -13.02 36.28 4.69
N ALA A 17 -13.70 35.89 3.61
CA ALA A 17 -14.34 34.58 3.50
C ALA A 17 -13.31 33.43 3.48
N ILE A 18 -12.24 33.56 2.70
CA ILE A 18 -11.17 32.57 2.58
C ILE A 18 -10.48 32.36 3.93
N TRP A 19 -10.02 33.42 4.59
CA TRP A 19 -9.29 33.32 5.86
C TRP A 19 -10.16 32.90 7.05
N THR A 20 -11.48 33.14 7.00
CA THR A 20 -12.40 32.65 8.03
C THR A 20 -12.96 31.26 7.74
N SER A 21 -12.77 30.72 6.53
CA SER A 21 -13.31 29.41 6.13
C SER A 21 -12.86 28.21 6.99
N PRO A 22 -11.60 28.13 7.50
CA PRO A 22 -11.19 27.00 8.34
C PRO A 22 -11.95 26.91 9.66
N PHE A 23 -12.45 28.04 10.18
CA PHE A 23 -13.24 28.08 11.42
C PHE A 23 -14.70 27.68 11.20
N LYS A 24 -15.11 27.43 9.95
CA LYS A 24 -16.47 27.04 9.56
C LYS A 24 -16.56 25.58 9.10
N ILE A 25 -15.49 24.79 9.26
CA ILE A 25 -15.42 23.37 8.88
C ILE A 25 -16.47 22.56 9.65
N LYS A 26 -17.27 21.78 8.92
CA LYS A 26 -18.26 20.82 9.44
C LYS A 26 -17.76 19.39 9.26
N ALA A 27 -18.37 18.44 9.97
CA ALA A 27 -18.04 17.02 9.83
C ALA A 27 -18.21 16.50 8.38
N THR A 28 -19.11 17.09 7.60
CA THR A 28 -19.30 16.79 6.17
C THR A 28 -18.11 17.20 5.31
N ASP A 29 -17.35 18.22 5.71
CA ASP A 29 -16.18 18.70 4.97
C ASP A 29 -14.98 17.75 5.12
N LEU A 30 -14.99 16.88 6.13
CA LEU A 30 -13.99 15.81 6.28
C LEU A 30 -13.94 14.89 5.06
N LYS A 31 -15.05 14.76 4.31
CA LYS A 31 -15.13 13.97 3.07
C LYS A 31 -14.12 14.39 2.01
N TRP A 32 -13.67 15.65 1.99
CA TRP A 32 -12.67 16.15 1.05
C TRP A 32 -11.36 16.57 1.75
N ILE A 33 -11.42 17.02 3.01
CA ILE A 33 -10.23 17.41 3.79
C ILE A 33 -9.33 16.20 4.08
N VAL A 34 -9.90 15.07 4.52
CA VAL A 34 -9.12 13.86 4.82
C VAL A 34 -8.40 13.33 3.57
N PRO A 35 -9.07 13.20 2.40
CA PRO A 35 -8.39 12.89 1.14
C PRO A 35 -7.24 13.82 0.79
N LEU A 36 -7.50 15.13 0.88
CA LEU A 36 -6.53 16.16 0.55
C LEU A 36 -5.30 16.04 1.45
N ALA A 37 -5.51 15.88 2.76
CA ALA A 37 -4.44 15.67 3.72
C ALA A 37 -3.64 14.39 3.41
N GLY A 38 -4.32 13.27 3.16
CA GLY A 38 -3.70 12.00 2.81
C GLY A 38 -2.82 12.06 1.55
N ILE A 39 -3.35 12.63 0.46
CA ILE A 39 -2.58 12.82 -0.79
C ILE A 39 -1.40 13.77 -0.55
N THR A 40 -1.62 14.87 0.16
CA THR A 40 -0.57 15.85 0.47
C THR A 40 0.57 15.21 1.25
N THR A 41 0.28 14.41 2.28
CA THR A 41 1.29 13.69 3.05
C THR A 41 2.03 12.67 2.18
N GLY A 42 1.32 11.89 1.35
CA GLY A 42 1.96 10.94 0.43
C GLY A 42 2.90 11.60 -0.57
N LEU A 43 2.50 12.75 -1.13
CA LEU A 43 3.37 13.56 -1.99
C LEU A 43 4.56 14.11 -1.20
N MET A 44 4.36 14.64 0.01
CA MET A 44 5.46 15.15 0.85
C MET A 44 6.53 14.08 1.16
N VAL A 45 6.13 12.83 1.38
CA VAL A 45 7.08 11.72 1.61
C VAL A 45 7.86 11.38 0.32
N THR A 46 7.23 11.48 -0.84
CA THR A 46 7.83 11.10 -2.14
C THR A 46 8.54 12.26 -2.84
N ASP A 47 8.33 13.50 -2.39
CA ASP A 47 8.75 14.75 -3.03
C ASP A 47 10.21 14.77 -3.47
N ARG A 48 11.15 14.36 -2.59
CA ARG A 48 12.58 14.35 -2.91
C ARG A 48 12.90 13.43 -4.08
N THR A 49 12.31 12.22 -4.06
CA THR A 49 12.54 11.21 -5.11
C THR A 49 11.83 11.62 -6.40
N ALA A 50 10.57 12.04 -6.31
CA ALA A 50 9.78 12.46 -7.46
C ALA A 50 10.38 13.69 -8.15
N SER A 51 10.85 14.69 -7.39
CA SER A 51 11.55 15.84 -7.97
C SER A 51 12.91 15.47 -8.55
N PHE A 52 13.65 14.53 -7.95
CA PHE A 52 14.91 14.07 -8.53
C PHE A 52 14.68 13.38 -9.88
N GLU A 53 13.78 12.39 -9.93
CA GLU A 53 13.49 11.63 -11.15
C GLU A 53 12.81 12.48 -12.23
N ALA A 54 11.85 13.33 -11.88
CA ALA A 54 11.15 14.20 -12.84
C ALA A 54 12.07 15.23 -13.52
N THR A 55 13.31 15.39 -13.04
CA THR A 55 14.28 16.36 -13.57
C THR A 55 15.40 15.70 -14.38
N ARG A 56 15.36 14.37 -14.53
CA ARG A 56 16.36 13.60 -15.27
C ARG A 56 16.08 13.71 -16.77
N GLY A 57 16.93 14.47 -17.48
CA GLY A 57 16.79 14.68 -18.94
C GLY A 57 15.90 15.85 -19.36
N THR A 58 15.39 16.66 -18.42
CA THR A 58 14.52 17.80 -18.73
C THR A 58 15.28 19.11 -18.98
N HIS A 59 14.86 19.87 -19.99
CA HIS A 59 15.30 21.25 -20.18
C HIS A 59 14.64 22.16 -19.12
N VAL A 60 15.30 22.31 -17.96
CA VAL A 60 14.82 23.08 -16.79
C VAL A 60 14.42 24.51 -17.18
N ASN A 61 15.21 25.16 -18.04
CA ASN A 61 14.91 26.52 -18.52
C ASN A 61 13.67 26.56 -19.41
N THR A 62 13.49 25.60 -20.32
CA THR A 62 12.30 25.51 -21.17
C THR A 62 11.04 25.29 -20.34
N SER A 63 11.10 24.43 -19.31
CA SER A 63 9.98 24.19 -18.40
C SER A 63 9.61 25.46 -17.61
N LYS A 64 10.62 26.19 -17.12
CA LYS A 64 10.41 27.47 -16.46
C LYS A 64 9.72 28.47 -17.40
N THR A 65 10.26 28.70 -18.59
CA THR A 65 9.68 29.61 -19.59
C THR A 65 8.27 29.21 -19.99
N PHE A 66 8.02 27.91 -20.22
CA PHE A 66 6.68 27.40 -20.54
C PHE A 66 5.68 27.72 -19.43
N SER A 67 6.04 27.47 -18.16
CA SER A 67 5.17 27.76 -17.03
C SER A 67 4.97 29.26 -16.76
N ASP A 68 5.98 30.12 -17.00
CA ASP A 68 5.88 31.58 -16.90
C ASP A 68 4.95 32.12 -18.02
N ALA A 69 5.19 31.67 -19.27
CA ALA A 69 4.38 32.05 -20.43
C ALA A 69 2.93 31.56 -20.31
N GLY A 70 2.72 30.33 -19.83
CA GLY A 70 1.38 29.76 -19.63
C GLY A 70 0.55 30.54 -18.61
N LEU A 71 1.15 30.98 -17.50
CA LEU A 71 0.45 31.84 -16.54
C LEU A 71 0.17 33.23 -17.12
N ALA A 72 1.13 33.82 -17.84
CA ALA A 72 0.92 35.09 -18.52
C ALA A 72 -0.24 35.00 -19.54
N LEU A 73 -0.33 33.89 -20.28
CA LEU A 73 -1.44 33.61 -21.18
C LEU A 73 -2.77 33.45 -20.45
N ALA A 74 -2.80 32.82 -19.26
CA ALA A 74 -4.01 32.75 -18.44
C ALA A 74 -4.49 34.15 -18.02
N GLY A 75 -3.58 35.00 -17.54
CA GLY A 75 -3.89 36.39 -17.20
C GLY A 75 -4.35 37.21 -18.42
N ALA A 76 -3.68 37.05 -19.57
CA ALA A 76 -4.08 37.68 -20.82
C ALA A 76 -5.45 37.18 -21.31
N SER A 77 -5.78 35.90 -21.09
CA SER A 77 -7.08 35.32 -21.43
C SER A 77 -8.19 35.95 -20.61
N SER A 78 -7.96 36.27 -19.33
CA SER A 78 -8.93 37.00 -18.50
C SER A 78 -9.26 38.37 -19.10
N ALA A 79 -8.23 39.14 -19.49
CA ALA A 79 -8.43 40.42 -20.16
C ALA A 79 -9.09 40.26 -21.55
N GLY A 80 -8.73 39.21 -22.29
CA GLY A 80 -9.32 38.88 -23.58
C GLY A 80 -10.81 38.55 -23.50
N PHE A 81 -11.21 37.71 -22.54
CA PHE A 81 -12.62 37.41 -22.25
C PHE A 81 -13.41 38.69 -21.98
N TYR A 82 -12.86 39.59 -21.14
CA TYR A 82 -13.49 40.88 -20.86
C TYR A 82 -13.64 41.77 -22.11
N LEU A 83 -12.56 41.98 -22.86
CA LEU A 83 -12.55 42.89 -24.03
C LEU A 83 -13.40 42.35 -25.19
N VAL A 84 -13.34 41.04 -25.46
CA VAL A 84 -14.13 40.41 -26.52
C VAL A 84 -15.61 40.36 -26.13
N GLY A 85 -15.91 40.01 -24.87
CA GLY A 85 -17.27 40.11 -24.34
C GLY A 85 -17.79 41.55 -24.40
N TRP A 86 -16.90 42.52 -24.19
CA TRP A 86 -17.21 43.95 -24.36
C TRP A 86 -17.59 44.28 -25.80
N ALA A 87 -16.73 43.97 -26.76
CA ALA A 87 -16.95 44.24 -28.17
C ALA A 87 -18.20 43.54 -28.75
N ASN A 88 -18.46 42.29 -28.33
CA ASN A 88 -19.54 41.46 -28.89
C ASN A 88 -20.86 41.53 -28.10
N GLY A 89 -20.92 42.32 -27.02
CA GLY A 89 -22.10 42.38 -26.15
C GLY A 89 -22.39 41.08 -25.37
N ASN A 90 -21.44 40.14 -25.30
CA ASN A 90 -21.60 38.88 -24.58
C ASN A 90 -21.29 39.07 -23.09
N ARG A 91 -22.33 39.01 -22.24
CA ARG A 91 -22.23 39.25 -20.80
C ARG A 91 -21.44 38.15 -20.07
N GLN A 92 -21.67 36.89 -20.42
CA GLN A 92 -20.95 35.73 -19.85
C GLN A 92 -19.43 35.85 -20.07
N MET A 93 -19.00 36.22 -21.27
CA MET A 93 -17.57 36.44 -21.55
C MET A 93 -16.98 37.60 -20.73
N ARG A 94 -17.73 38.70 -20.56
CA ARG A 94 -17.27 39.83 -19.72
C ARG A 94 -17.06 39.39 -18.29
N GLU A 95 -18.04 38.68 -17.75
CA GLU A 95 -18.02 38.16 -16.39
C GLU A 95 -16.89 37.16 -16.16
N THR A 96 -16.72 36.17 -17.06
CA THR A 96 -15.59 35.23 -17.02
C THR A 96 -14.25 35.98 -16.89
N GLY A 97 -14.10 37.08 -17.63
CA GLY A 97 -12.88 37.89 -17.61
C GLY A 97 -12.65 38.64 -16.30
N VAL A 98 -13.72 39.11 -15.64
CA VAL A 98 -13.64 39.79 -14.34
C VAL A 98 -13.39 38.79 -13.21
N LEU A 99 -14.23 37.76 -13.10
CA LEU A 99 -14.14 36.73 -12.06
C LEU A 99 -12.82 35.94 -12.17
N GLY A 100 -12.37 35.66 -13.40
CA GLY A 100 -11.09 34.98 -13.63
C GLY A 100 -9.91 35.79 -13.13
N GLY A 101 -9.93 37.11 -13.33
CA GLY A 101 -8.87 38.02 -12.89
C GLY A 101 -8.88 38.19 -11.37
N GLU A 102 -10.08 38.34 -10.80
CA GLU A 102 -10.31 38.41 -9.35
C GLU A 102 -9.78 37.16 -8.64
N ALA A 103 -10.18 35.97 -9.10
CA ALA A 103 -9.74 34.70 -8.54
C ALA A 103 -8.22 34.50 -8.60
N MET A 104 -7.56 34.97 -9.68
CA MET A 104 -6.10 34.95 -9.78
C MET A 104 -5.44 35.87 -8.73
N VAL A 105 -5.97 37.08 -8.53
CA VAL A 105 -5.46 38.03 -7.52
C VAL A 105 -5.64 37.47 -6.12
N ASP A 106 -6.82 36.91 -5.79
CA ASP A 106 -7.05 36.27 -4.50
C ASP A 106 -6.12 35.08 -4.26
N GLY A 107 -5.95 34.24 -5.29
CA GLY A 107 -5.01 33.12 -5.27
C GLY A 107 -3.56 33.55 -5.03
N LEU A 108 -3.15 34.67 -5.62
CA LEU A 108 -1.82 35.25 -5.42
C LEU A 108 -1.62 35.70 -3.96
N VAL A 109 -2.57 36.46 -3.40
CA VAL A 109 -2.51 36.96 -2.03
C VAL A 109 -2.41 35.80 -1.04
N VAL A 110 -3.26 34.79 -1.18
CA VAL A 110 -3.26 33.60 -0.31
C VAL A 110 -1.96 32.83 -0.47
N SER A 111 -1.50 32.59 -1.70
CA SER A 111 -0.25 31.85 -1.93
C SER A 111 0.96 32.55 -1.32
N GLU A 112 1.07 33.88 -1.45
CA GLU A 112 2.18 34.62 -0.87
C GLU A 112 2.13 34.60 0.66
N ALA A 113 0.96 34.84 1.26
CA ALA A 113 0.79 34.74 2.71
C ALA A 113 1.23 33.36 3.27
N LEU A 114 0.78 32.27 2.63
CA LEU A 114 1.16 30.92 3.03
C LEU A 114 2.66 30.64 2.83
N LYS A 115 3.27 31.15 1.75
CA LYS A 115 4.72 31.05 1.54
C LYS A 115 5.51 31.74 2.66
N TYR A 116 5.08 32.92 3.11
CA TYR A 116 5.71 33.61 4.24
C TYR A 116 5.53 32.86 5.56
N ALA A 117 4.40 32.19 5.75
CA ALA A 117 4.13 31.38 6.94
C ALA A 117 4.96 30.08 6.97
N PHE A 118 4.98 29.31 5.88
CA PHE A 118 5.58 27.97 5.84
C PHE A 118 7.08 27.97 5.52
N GLN A 119 7.58 28.96 4.79
CA GLN A 119 8.99 29.13 4.43
C GLN A 119 9.69 27.83 4.00
N ARG A 120 9.00 27.04 3.16
CA ARG A 120 9.54 25.78 2.64
C ARG A 120 10.64 26.05 1.62
N GLN A 121 11.77 25.36 1.77
CA GLN A 121 12.88 25.35 0.81
C GLN A 121 12.45 24.82 -0.55
N ARG A 122 13.08 25.31 -1.63
CA ARG A 122 12.87 24.77 -2.99
C ARG A 122 13.67 23.47 -3.23
N PRO A 123 13.33 22.68 -4.28
CA PRO A 123 14.08 21.47 -4.62
C PRO A 123 15.58 21.67 -4.87
N ILE A 124 16.01 22.89 -5.21
CA ILE A 124 17.40 23.26 -5.48
C ILE A 124 18.15 23.80 -4.26
N GLU A 125 17.49 23.95 -3.12
CA GLU A 125 18.08 24.53 -1.91
C GLU A 125 18.47 23.43 -0.90
N GLY A 126 19.48 23.73 -0.08
CA GLY A 126 19.98 22.80 0.94
C GLY A 126 20.44 21.47 0.35
N ASN A 127 19.97 20.37 0.94
CA ASN A 127 20.21 19.00 0.47
C ASN A 127 19.07 18.47 -0.44
N GLY A 128 18.19 19.36 -0.92
CA GLY A 128 17.01 19.00 -1.71
C GLY A 128 15.88 18.31 -0.92
N ALA A 129 15.92 18.34 0.41
CA ALA A 129 14.88 17.72 1.26
C ALA A 129 13.62 18.58 1.43
N GLY A 130 13.65 19.86 1.03
CA GLY A 130 12.46 20.72 1.07
C GLY A 130 11.97 21.04 2.48
N LEU A 131 12.89 21.38 3.39
CA LEU A 131 12.59 21.65 4.80
C LEU A 131 11.69 22.88 4.96
N PHE A 132 10.73 22.80 5.90
CA PHE A 132 9.85 23.90 6.26
C PHE A 132 10.52 24.85 7.27
N PHE A 133 10.09 26.11 7.29
CA PHE A 133 10.53 27.14 8.23
C PHE A 133 12.02 27.48 8.17
N GLN A 134 12.70 27.16 7.06
CA GLN A 134 14.15 27.29 6.90
C GLN A 134 14.57 28.04 5.63
N SER A 135 13.63 28.44 4.77
CA SER A 135 13.94 29.16 3.54
C SER A 135 14.17 30.66 3.80
N GLY A 136 15.29 31.19 3.30
CA GLY A 136 15.58 32.64 3.32
C GLY A 136 14.85 33.43 2.23
N SER A 137 15.24 33.27 0.96
CA SER A 137 14.82 34.17 -0.12
C SER A 137 13.75 33.62 -1.07
N GLN A 138 13.72 32.32 -1.38
CA GLN A 138 12.75 31.73 -2.32
C GLN A 138 11.90 30.61 -1.70
N LYS A 139 10.64 30.93 -1.41
CA LYS A 139 9.70 30.00 -0.77
C LYS A 139 9.01 29.10 -1.80
N SER A 140 8.83 27.82 -1.45
CA SER A 140 8.25 26.80 -2.32
C SER A 140 6.77 26.49 -2.05
N PHE A 141 6.33 26.45 -0.78
CA PHE A 141 4.98 25.97 -0.46
C PHE A 141 3.98 27.10 -0.16
N PRO A 142 2.78 27.11 -0.76
CA PRO A 142 2.37 26.36 -1.95
C PRO A 142 2.85 27.02 -3.26
N SER A 143 2.66 26.34 -4.40
CA SER A 143 3.01 26.89 -5.70
C SER A 143 2.03 27.97 -6.17
N GLY A 144 2.48 29.22 -6.23
CA GLY A 144 1.64 30.32 -6.72
C GLY A 144 1.20 30.18 -8.18
N HIS A 145 2.01 29.54 -9.04
CA HIS A 145 1.62 29.25 -10.43
C HIS A 145 0.47 28.25 -10.49
N ALA A 146 0.52 27.20 -9.66
CA ALA A 146 -0.58 26.25 -9.56
C ALA A 146 -1.82 26.94 -8.99
N THR A 147 -1.68 27.72 -7.91
CA THR A 147 -2.81 28.44 -7.30
C THR A 147 -3.52 29.38 -8.29
N MET A 148 -2.80 30.26 -8.97
CA MET A 148 -3.41 31.21 -9.91
C MET A 148 -4.01 30.53 -11.15
N SER A 149 -3.30 29.55 -11.73
CA SER A 149 -3.80 28.86 -12.93
C SER A 149 -5.03 28.01 -12.64
N PHE A 150 -5.09 27.32 -11.49
CA PHE A 150 -6.29 26.57 -11.09
C PHE A 150 -7.43 27.48 -10.63
N ALA A 151 -7.15 28.66 -10.06
CA ALA A 151 -8.19 29.65 -9.76
C ALA A 151 -8.87 30.15 -11.04
N PHE A 152 -8.09 30.55 -12.04
CA PHE A 152 -8.61 30.94 -13.35
C PHE A 152 -9.34 29.80 -14.05
N ALA A 153 -8.74 28.60 -14.10
CA ALA A 153 -9.34 27.43 -14.74
C ALA A 153 -10.66 27.02 -14.07
N SER A 154 -10.76 27.17 -12.74
CA SER A 154 -12.00 26.92 -12.03
C SER A 154 -13.10 27.87 -12.48
N VAL A 155 -12.85 29.18 -12.59
CA VAL A 155 -13.85 30.14 -13.08
C VAL A 155 -14.30 29.77 -14.49
N VAL A 156 -13.37 29.55 -15.42
CA VAL A 156 -13.70 29.16 -16.82
C VAL A 156 -14.49 27.86 -16.88
N ALA A 157 -14.16 26.87 -16.03
CA ALA A 157 -14.84 25.58 -16.00
C ALA A 157 -16.27 25.65 -15.45
N HIS A 158 -16.57 26.62 -14.59
CA HIS A 158 -17.92 26.86 -14.09
C HIS A 158 -18.74 27.70 -15.08
N GLU A 159 -18.16 28.76 -15.63
CA GLU A 159 -18.77 29.60 -16.69
C GLU A 159 -19.10 28.80 -17.95
N TYR A 160 -18.23 27.84 -18.34
CA TYR A 160 -18.43 27.00 -19.52
C TYR A 160 -18.39 25.52 -19.12
N PRO A 161 -19.53 24.92 -18.72
CA PRO A 161 -19.57 23.57 -18.15
C PRO A 161 -19.44 22.41 -19.15
N GLY A 162 -19.06 22.69 -20.41
CA GLY A 162 -18.80 21.67 -21.42
C GLY A 162 -17.59 20.79 -21.09
N TRP A 163 -17.66 19.50 -21.43
CA TRP A 163 -16.53 18.57 -21.18
C TRP A 163 -15.23 19.06 -21.83
N LEU A 164 -15.31 19.69 -23.01
CA LEU A 164 -14.17 20.21 -23.74
C LEU A 164 -13.54 21.43 -23.05
N SER A 165 -14.35 22.41 -22.63
CA SER A 165 -13.88 23.62 -21.92
C SER A 165 -13.27 23.27 -20.57
N GLN A 166 -13.89 22.37 -19.80
CA GLN A 166 -13.33 21.89 -18.54
C GLN A 166 -12.01 21.14 -18.73
N THR A 167 -11.94 20.26 -19.74
CA THR A 167 -10.71 19.51 -20.05
C THR A 167 -9.58 20.45 -20.47
N LEU A 168 -9.87 21.47 -21.29
CA LEU A 168 -8.88 22.45 -21.71
C LEU A 168 -8.42 23.35 -20.55
N ALA A 169 -9.35 23.83 -19.72
CA ALA A 169 -9.05 24.69 -18.59
C ALA A 169 -8.18 23.97 -17.55
N TYR A 170 -8.63 22.82 -17.04
CA TYR A 170 -7.87 22.05 -16.05
C TYR A 170 -6.64 21.38 -16.66
N GLY A 171 -6.68 20.98 -17.93
CA GLY A 171 -5.51 20.46 -18.65
C GLY A 171 -4.40 21.50 -18.79
N GLY A 172 -4.76 22.74 -19.16
CA GLY A 172 -3.82 23.87 -19.22
C GLY A 172 -3.21 24.19 -17.85
N ALA A 173 -4.04 24.29 -16.81
CA ALA A 173 -3.58 24.52 -15.45
C ALA A 173 -2.65 23.41 -14.94
N THR A 174 -2.97 22.14 -15.27
CA THR A 174 -2.13 20.97 -14.96
C THR A 174 -0.79 21.02 -15.69
N ALA A 175 -0.77 21.40 -16.97
CA ALA A 175 0.47 21.52 -17.75
C ALA A 175 1.41 22.60 -17.18
N ILE A 176 0.86 23.78 -16.82
CA ILE A 176 1.62 24.86 -16.16
C ILE A 176 2.20 24.37 -14.83
N SER A 177 1.40 23.63 -14.08
CA SER A 177 1.72 23.08 -12.76
C SER A 177 2.82 22.02 -12.81
N LEU A 178 2.73 21.05 -13.73
CA LEU A 178 3.77 20.02 -13.93
C LEU A 178 5.08 20.62 -14.41
N ALA A 179 5.03 21.64 -15.28
CA ALA A 179 6.22 22.36 -15.73
C ALA A 179 6.98 23.06 -14.59
N ARG A 180 6.33 23.36 -13.46
CA ARG A 180 7.00 23.86 -12.26
C ARG A 180 7.77 22.80 -11.49
N VAL A 181 7.32 21.55 -11.54
CA VAL A 181 8.04 20.40 -10.97
C VAL A 181 9.29 20.10 -11.81
N THR A 182 9.12 19.94 -13.13
CA THR A 182 10.24 19.68 -14.05
C THR A 182 11.21 20.87 -14.13
N GLY A 183 10.72 22.10 -13.91
CA GLY A 183 11.51 23.33 -13.81
C GLY A 183 12.25 23.53 -12.48
N LYS A 184 12.24 22.55 -11.57
CA LYS A 184 12.88 22.59 -10.23
C LYS A 184 12.46 23.78 -9.36
N LYS A 185 11.22 24.27 -9.53
CA LYS A 185 10.69 25.40 -8.74
C LYS A 185 9.88 24.94 -7.53
N HIS A 186 9.24 23.79 -7.66
CA HIS A 186 8.30 23.26 -6.67
C HIS A 186 8.39 21.74 -6.61
N PHE A 187 8.16 21.18 -5.43
CA PHE A 187 7.89 19.76 -5.25
C PHE A 187 6.46 19.42 -5.70
N PRO A 188 6.18 18.15 -6.05
CA PRO A 188 4.82 17.69 -6.39
C PRO A 188 3.75 18.09 -5.35
N SER A 189 4.04 18.00 -4.05
CA SER A 189 3.09 18.41 -3.01
C SER A 189 2.79 19.91 -3.00
N ASP A 190 3.77 20.78 -3.30
CA ASP A 190 3.57 22.24 -3.39
C ASP A 190 2.57 22.58 -4.50
N VAL A 191 2.67 21.87 -5.62
CA VAL A 191 1.84 22.04 -6.80
C VAL A 191 0.44 21.49 -6.56
N PHE A 192 0.31 20.32 -5.94
CA PHE A 192 -0.99 19.73 -5.62
C PHE A 192 -1.79 20.56 -4.61
N VAL A 193 -1.15 21.02 -3.52
CA VAL A 193 -1.81 21.90 -2.55
C VAL A 193 -2.14 23.25 -3.17
N GLY A 194 -1.22 23.82 -3.96
CA GLY A 194 -1.47 25.07 -4.69
C GLY A 194 -2.67 24.96 -5.63
N ALA A 195 -2.74 23.89 -6.43
CA ALA A 195 -3.86 23.61 -7.33
C ALA A 195 -5.20 23.49 -6.57
N THR A 196 -5.18 22.80 -5.42
CA THR A 196 -6.38 22.64 -4.59
C THR A 196 -6.86 23.98 -4.02
N VAL A 197 -5.95 24.79 -3.47
CA VAL A 197 -6.26 26.13 -2.98
C VAL A 197 -6.80 27.00 -4.11
N GLY A 198 -6.17 26.97 -5.28
CA GLY A 198 -6.60 27.71 -6.47
C GLY A 198 -8.01 27.34 -6.89
N TYR A 199 -8.30 26.04 -7.02
CA TYR A 199 -9.63 25.54 -7.34
C TYR A 199 -10.71 26.04 -6.36
N LEU A 200 -10.42 25.96 -5.05
CA LEU A 200 -11.36 26.42 -4.02
C LEU A 200 -11.62 27.94 -4.08
N ILE A 201 -10.59 28.73 -4.35
CA ILE A 201 -10.70 30.18 -4.52
C ILE A 201 -11.54 30.53 -5.75
N GLY A 202 -11.20 29.96 -6.92
CA GLY A 202 -11.96 30.24 -8.14
C GLY A 202 -13.42 29.84 -8.03
N ARG A 203 -13.72 28.73 -7.35
CA ARG A 203 -15.09 28.33 -7.02
C ARG A 203 -15.78 29.31 -6.08
N GLN A 204 -15.10 29.81 -5.05
CA GLN A 204 -15.67 30.76 -4.09
C GLN A 204 -16.00 32.09 -4.76
N VAL A 205 -15.08 32.61 -5.59
CA VAL A 205 -15.29 33.85 -6.37
C VAL A 205 -16.48 33.70 -7.31
N TYR A 206 -16.52 32.60 -8.09
CA TYR A 206 -17.66 32.31 -8.96
C TYR A 206 -18.96 32.24 -8.15
N ARG A 207 -19.02 31.45 -7.08
CA ARG A 207 -20.24 31.31 -6.27
C ARG A 207 -20.71 32.62 -5.62
N ALA A 208 -19.78 33.48 -5.21
CA ALA A 208 -20.10 34.70 -4.47
C ALA A 208 -20.57 35.85 -5.38
N HIS A 209 -20.02 35.91 -6.60
CA HIS A 209 -20.18 37.08 -7.47
C HIS A 209 -20.75 36.76 -8.85
N HIS A 210 -21.07 35.51 -9.15
CA HIS A 210 -21.70 35.13 -10.41
C HIS A 210 -23.12 35.71 -10.53
N ASP A 211 -23.47 36.18 -11.73
CA ASP A 211 -24.79 36.64 -12.11
C ASP A 211 -25.72 35.45 -12.40
N GLN A 212 -26.65 35.19 -11.49
CA GLN A 212 -27.58 34.06 -11.55
C GLN A 212 -28.53 34.12 -12.77
N ASP A 213 -28.67 35.27 -13.42
CA ASP A 213 -29.47 35.41 -14.64
C ASP A 213 -28.77 34.82 -15.89
N LEU A 214 -27.51 34.38 -15.76
CA LEU A 214 -26.70 33.76 -16.82
C LEU A 214 -26.57 32.23 -16.70
N ASP A 215 -27.29 31.62 -15.74
CA ASP A 215 -27.25 30.18 -15.48
C ASP A 215 -28.16 29.37 -16.43
N ASP A 216 -27.55 28.62 -17.34
CA ASP A 216 -28.20 27.54 -18.12
C ASP A 216 -28.07 26.18 -17.42
N GLY A 217 -27.34 26.09 -16.29
CA GLY A 217 -26.86 24.83 -15.71
C GLY A 217 -26.90 24.80 -14.19
N ASP A 218 -27.56 23.77 -13.66
CA ASP A 218 -27.69 23.52 -12.22
C ASP A 218 -26.35 23.08 -11.60
N TYR A 219 -25.71 23.92 -10.77
CA TYR A 219 -24.51 23.54 -10.00
C TYR A 219 -24.81 23.37 -8.51
N GLY A 220 -24.52 22.14 -8.03
CA GLY A 220 -24.80 21.70 -6.68
C GLY A 220 -23.89 22.27 -5.58
N THR A 221 -24.41 22.22 -4.35
CA THR A 221 -23.66 22.52 -3.12
C THR A 221 -22.55 21.48 -2.86
N PHE A 222 -21.53 21.81 -2.05
CA PHE A 222 -20.44 20.88 -1.67
C PHE A 222 -20.92 19.55 -1.08
N VAL A 223 -22.14 19.53 -0.53
CA VAL A 223 -22.86 18.31 -0.19
C VAL A 223 -23.66 17.93 -1.43
N GLY A 224 -22.98 17.40 -2.45
CA GLY A 224 -23.68 16.72 -3.52
C GLY A 224 -24.52 15.61 -2.89
N GLU A 225 -25.75 15.42 -3.36
CA GLU A 225 -26.52 14.25 -2.93
C GLU A 225 -25.66 13.01 -3.17
N PRO A 226 -25.62 12.07 -2.20
CA PRO A 226 -24.75 10.92 -2.32
C PRO A 226 -25.07 10.16 -3.61
N LYS A 227 -24.13 10.19 -4.57
CA LYS A 227 -24.33 9.52 -5.85
C LYS A 227 -24.31 8.01 -5.64
N LEU A 228 -25.33 7.33 -6.13
CA LEU A 228 -25.38 5.87 -6.15
C LEU A 228 -24.20 5.35 -6.99
N VAL A 229 -23.41 4.45 -6.40
CA VAL A 229 -22.32 3.75 -7.07
C VAL A 229 -22.60 2.25 -7.10
N LYS A 230 -22.18 1.60 -8.19
CA LYS A 230 -22.15 0.14 -8.29
C LYS A 230 -20.85 -0.39 -7.66
N LEU A 231 -20.85 -1.65 -7.23
CA LEU A 231 -19.68 -2.32 -6.64
C LEU A 231 -18.37 -2.11 -7.43
N ASN A 232 -18.44 -2.20 -8.76
CA ASN A 232 -17.27 -2.05 -9.64
C ASN A 232 -16.70 -0.61 -9.73
N SER A 233 -17.36 0.35 -9.10
CA SER A 233 -16.97 1.75 -9.05
C SER A 233 -16.91 2.26 -7.61
N ALA A 234 -17.22 1.43 -6.61
CA ALA A 234 -17.20 1.81 -5.21
C ALA A 234 -15.76 1.71 -4.67
N GLY A 235 -15.23 2.81 -4.17
CA GLY A 235 -13.94 2.83 -3.49
C GLY A 235 -13.93 1.85 -2.33
N SER A 236 -12.89 1.01 -2.23
CA SER A 236 -12.79 0.01 -1.17
C SER A 236 -11.40 0.01 -0.55
N THR A 237 -11.38 -0.10 0.78
CA THR A 237 -10.15 -0.38 1.51
C THR A 237 -9.83 -1.88 1.52
N TYR A 238 -8.56 -2.20 1.78
CA TYR A 238 -8.05 -3.55 1.99
C TYR A 238 -8.27 -4.00 3.44
N VAL A 239 -8.52 -5.29 3.63
CA VAL A 239 -8.60 -5.91 4.96
C VAL A 239 -7.19 -6.29 5.44
N GLU A 240 -6.85 -5.86 6.65
CA GLU A 240 -5.56 -6.08 7.32
C GLU A 240 -5.15 -7.56 7.34
N LEU A 241 -3.91 -7.87 6.94
CA LEU A 241 -3.40 -9.25 6.84
C LEU A 241 -3.52 -10.07 8.15
N ASP A 242 -3.52 -9.42 9.31
CA ASP A 242 -3.66 -10.03 10.64
C ASP A 242 -5.12 -10.07 11.16
N SER A 243 -6.09 -9.77 10.28
CA SER A 243 -7.53 -9.81 10.55
C SER A 243 -8.06 -11.23 10.68
N TRP A 244 -9.03 -11.41 11.58
CA TRP A 244 -9.76 -12.66 11.75
C TRP A 244 -10.52 -13.14 10.51
N VAL A 245 -10.71 -12.23 9.54
CA VAL A 245 -11.46 -12.51 8.31
C VAL A 245 -10.77 -13.56 7.45
N TYR A 246 -9.43 -13.55 7.35
CA TYR A 246 -8.68 -14.52 6.53
C TYR A 246 -8.93 -15.97 6.97
N PRO A 247 -8.65 -16.37 8.23
CA PRO A 247 -8.91 -17.74 8.66
C PRO A 247 -10.40 -18.11 8.62
N ALA A 248 -11.31 -17.15 8.82
CA ALA A 248 -12.76 -17.39 8.72
C ALA A 248 -13.20 -17.71 7.28
N VAL A 249 -12.75 -16.92 6.31
CA VAL A 249 -13.03 -17.14 4.88
C VAL A 249 -12.38 -18.43 4.39
N GLU A 250 -11.11 -18.68 4.76
CA GLU A 250 -10.41 -19.93 4.44
C GLU A 250 -11.13 -21.17 4.98
N ARG A 251 -11.66 -21.11 6.20
CA ARG A 251 -12.46 -22.20 6.77
C ARG A 251 -13.76 -22.41 5.99
N LEU A 252 -14.49 -21.35 5.61
CA LEU A 252 -15.69 -21.48 4.77
C LEU A 252 -15.39 -22.02 3.37
N ILE A 253 -14.24 -21.67 2.79
CA ILE A 253 -13.76 -22.26 1.53
C ILE A 253 -13.53 -23.75 1.73
N ALA A 254 -12.83 -24.15 2.78
CA ALA A 254 -12.53 -25.55 3.03
C ALA A 254 -13.78 -26.38 3.37
N LEU A 255 -14.84 -25.76 3.91
CA LEU A 255 -16.14 -26.40 4.16
C LEU A 255 -17.04 -26.45 2.89
N GLY A 256 -16.63 -25.82 1.79
CA GLY A 256 -17.38 -25.82 0.53
C GLY A 256 -18.46 -24.75 0.41
N VAL A 257 -18.51 -23.80 1.36
CA VAL A 257 -19.48 -22.69 1.40
C VAL A 257 -19.10 -21.63 0.36
N VAL A 258 -17.87 -21.09 0.47
CA VAL A 258 -17.33 -20.15 -0.51
C VAL A 258 -16.74 -20.93 -1.69
N ARG A 259 -17.25 -20.67 -2.90
CA ARG A 259 -16.97 -21.50 -4.09
C ARG A 259 -15.90 -20.93 -5.02
N ARG A 260 -15.62 -19.63 -4.95
CA ARG A 260 -14.73 -18.94 -5.88
C ARG A 260 -13.69 -18.05 -5.20
N PRO A 261 -12.78 -18.62 -4.39
CA PRO A 261 -11.74 -17.83 -3.74
C PRO A 261 -10.55 -17.52 -4.65
N PHE A 262 -9.85 -16.44 -4.32
CA PHE A 262 -8.51 -16.11 -4.84
C PHE A 262 -7.54 -15.94 -3.65
N LEU A 263 -7.15 -17.06 -3.04
CA LEU A 263 -6.30 -17.20 -1.84
C LEU A 263 -4.89 -16.64 -2.04
N GLY A 264 -4.34 -16.77 -3.25
CA GLY A 264 -2.98 -16.32 -3.55
C GLY A 264 -2.81 -14.80 -3.60
N LEU A 265 -3.92 -14.03 -3.56
CA LEU A 265 -3.96 -12.58 -3.81
C LEU A 265 -4.42 -11.80 -2.57
N ARG A 266 -3.56 -11.73 -1.55
CA ARG A 266 -3.83 -10.98 -0.31
C ARG A 266 -2.99 -9.69 -0.25
N PRO A 267 -3.48 -8.61 0.39
CA PRO A 267 -4.77 -8.50 1.05
C PRO A 267 -5.94 -8.33 0.07
N TRP A 268 -7.13 -8.78 0.49
CA TRP A 268 -8.37 -8.55 -0.26
C TRP A 268 -9.00 -7.20 0.07
N THR A 269 -9.64 -6.58 -0.92
CA THR A 269 -10.52 -5.45 -0.64
C THR A 269 -11.80 -5.92 0.06
N ARG A 270 -12.41 -5.03 0.85
CA ARG A 270 -13.71 -5.30 1.49
C ARG A 270 -14.78 -5.66 0.45
N THR A 271 -14.80 -4.98 -0.70
CA THR A 271 -15.70 -5.30 -1.82
C THR A 271 -15.42 -6.66 -2.45
N ALA A 272 -14.15 -7.10 -2.54
CA ALA A 272 -13.82 -8.43 -3.04
C ALA A 272 -14.34 -9.53 -2.11
N ILE A 273 -14.28 -9.32 -0.79
CA ILE A 273 -14.84 -10.27 0.18
C ILE A 273 -16.37 -10.30 0.10
N ALA A 274 -17.02 -9.14 0.04
CA ALA A 274 -18.46 -9.07 -0.15
C ALA A 274 -18.91 -9.80 -1.44
N GLN A 275 -18.16 -9.64 -2.53
CA GLN A 275 -18.40 -10.38 -3.78
C GLN A 275 -18.26 -11.89 -3.57
N MET A 276 -17.20 -12.37 -2.90
CA MET A 276 -17.01 -13.80 -2.62
C MET A 276 -18.15 -14.39 -1.78
N LEU A 277 -18.65 -13.63 -0.80
CA LEU A 277 -19.80 -14.05 0.02
C LEU A 277 -21.09 -14.09 -0.81
N ALA A 278 -21.37 -13.04 -1.59
CA ALA A 278 -22.55 -12.98 -2.44
C ALA A 278 -22.59 -14.09 -3.50
N GLU A 279 -21.45 -14.43 -4.11
CA GLU A 279 -21.33 -15.53 -5.09
C GLU A 279 -21.57 -16.93 -4.49
N SER A 280 -21.63 -17.06 -3.16
CA SER A 280 -21.98 -18.31 -2.50
C SER A 280 -23.47 -18.66 -2.68
N ASN A 281 -24.32 -17.67 -3.03
CA ASN A 281 -25.75 -17.81 -3.33
C ASN A 281 -26.54 -18.58 -2.27
N ILE A 282 -26.39 -18.15 -1.02
CA ILE A 282 -27.07 -18.73 0.14
C ILE A 282 -28.28 -17.86 0.47
N ASP A 283 -29.46 -18.30 0.03
CA ASP A 283 -30.72 -17.60 0.25
C ASP A 283 -31.23 -17.78 1.70
N ASP A 284 -31.10 -18.99 2.23
CA ASP A 284 -31.45 -19.35 3.61
C ASP A 284 -30.20 -19.73 4.41
N ILE A 285 -29.77 -18.81 5.28
CA ILE A 285 -28.61 -19.02 6.16
C ILE A 285 -28.88 -20.13 7.19
N SER A 286 -30.15 -20.37 7.55
CA SER A 286 -30.50 -21.42 8.52
C SER A 286 -30.33 -22.84 7.97
N ALA A 287 -30.19 -22.98 6.65
CA ALA A 287 -29.87 -24.24 5.98
C ALA A 287 -28.37 -24.61 6.07
N LEU A 288 -27.52 -23.69 6.53
CA LEU A 288 -26.10 -23.97 6.75
C LEU A 288 -25.91 -24.87 7.97
N GLY A 289 -24.84 -25.67 7.96
CA GLY A 289 -24.49 -26.52 9.09
C GLY A 289 -24.05 -25.72 10.32
N PRO A 290 -23.95 -26.39 11.49
CA PRO A 290 -23.68 -25.73 12.78
C PRO A 290 -22.28 -25.10 12.89
N GLN A 291 -21.38 -25.36 11.95
CA GLN A 291 -20.08 -24.71 11.90
C GLN A 291 -20.06 -23.53 10.92
N GLU A 292 -20.75 -23.70 9.80
CA GLU A 292 -20.79 -22.78 8.67
C GLU A 292 -21.61 -21.54 9.02
N GLU A 293 -22.78 -21.74 9.62
CA GLU A 293 -23.77 -20.69 9.91
C GLU A 293 -23.18 -19.55 10.77
N PRO A 294 -22.52 -19.80 11.92
CA PRO A 294 -22.00 -18.73 12.75
C PRO A 294 -20.90 -17.92 12.03
N ILE A 295 -20.03 -18.60 11.28
CA ILE A 295 -18.90 -17.96 10.58
C ILE A 295 -19.43 -17.10 9.43
N TYR A 296 -20.36 -17.64 8.63
CA TYR A 296 -20.98 -16.92 7.54
C TYR A 296 -21.78 -15.70 8.04
N SER A 297 -22.55 -15.84 9.11
CA SER A 297 -23.30 -14.74 9.71
C SER A 297 -22.40 -13.63 10.26
N ALA A 298 -21.28 -14.01 10.90
CA ALA A 298 -20.30 -13.05 11.39
C ALA A 298 -19.68 -12.23 10.23
N LEU A 299 -19.31 -12.88 9.12
CA LEU A 299 -18.79 -12.21 7.93
C LEU A 299 -19.86 -11.35 7.24
N LYS A 300 -21.10 -11.83 7.14
CA LYS A 300 -22.21 -11.05 6.57
C LYS A 300 -22.45 -9.76 7.36
N THR A 301 -22.33 -9.82 8.68
CA THR A 301 -22.45 -8.64 9.56
C THR A 301 -21.26 -7.69 9.38
N GLU A 302 -20.04 -8.22 9.28
CA GLU A 302 -18.82 -7.43 9.07
C GLU A 302 -18.83 -6.64 7.75
N PHE A 303 -19.38 -7.24 6.69
CA PHE A 303 -19.39 -6.70 5.32
C PHE A 303 -20.78 -6.24 4.87
N ALA A 304 -21.71 -6.00 5.81
CA ALA A 304 -23.10 -5.65 5.50
C ALA A 304 -23.23 -4.41 4.60
N GLN A 305 -22.36 -3.42 4.79
CA GLN A 305 -22.34 -2.22 3.94
C GLN A 305 -21.95 -2.56 2.50
N GLU A 306 -20.88 -3.33 2.32
CA GLU A 306 -20.38 -3.69 1.00
C GLU A 306 -21.33 -4.67 0.29
N LEU A 307 -21.98 -5.59 1.02
CA LEU A 307 -23.00 -6.49 0.48
C LEU A 307 -24.20 -5.73 -0.09
N GLY A 308 -24.62 -4.64 0.56
CA GLY A 308 -25.68 -3.77 0.02
C GLY A 308 -25.34 -3.16 -1.35
N LEU A 309 -24.04 -2.95 -1.66
CA LEU A 309 -23.57 -2.46 -2.96
C LEU A 309 -23.53 -3.55 -4.04
N VAL A 310 -23.52 -4.82 -3.64
CA VAL A 310 -23.58 -5.96 -4.57
C VAL A 310 -25.02 -6.12 -5.09
N GLU A 311 -26.00 -6.02 -4.18
CA GLU A 311 -27.42 -6.19 -4.50
C GLU A 311 -27.97 -5.04 -5.35
N ASN A 312 -27.61 -3.80 -5.03
CA ASN A 312 -28.09 -2.60 -5.73
C ASN A 312 -27.02 -1.51 -5.80
N ALA A 313 -27.18 -0.56 -6.74
CA ALA A 313 -26.38 0.67 -6.67
C ALA A 313 -26.73 1.41 -5.38
N GLY A 314 -25.71 1.78 -4.60
CA GLY A 314 -25.89 2.31 -3.25
C GLY A 314 -24.94 3.44 -2.93
N ILE A 315 -25.13 4.04 -1.76
CA ILE A 315 -24.29 5.12 -1.26
C ILE A 315 -23.03 4.52 -0.64
N ASN A 316 -21.86 4.82 -1.21
CA ASN A 316 -20.57 4.41 -0.64
C ASN A 316 -19.92 5.57 0.11
N GLU A 317 -20.48 5.94 1.25
CA GLU A 317 -19.93 6.98 2.11
C GLU A 317 -19.77 6.42 3.53
N SER A 318 -18.53 6.40 4.02
CA SER A 318 -18.23 5.90 5.36
C SER A 318 -16.96 6.53 5.88
N ILE A 319 -16.92 6.81 7.19
CA ILE A 319 -15.70 7.14 7.92
C ILE A 319 -15.75 6.31 9.19
N ARG A 320 -14.71 5.52 9.43
CA ARG A 320 -14.65 4.61 10.58
C ARG A 320 -13.26 4.59 11.19
N VAL A 321 -13.23 4.66 12.51
CA VAL A 321 -12.11 4.10 13.28
C VAL A 321 -12.39 2.61 13.38
N GLU A 322 -11.56 1.79 12.75
CA GLU A 322 -11.75 0.34 12.70
C GLU A 322 -11.30 -0.30 14.00
N SER A 323 -10.10 0.07 14.48
CA SER A 323 -9.55 -0.52 15.68
C SER A 323 -8.60 0.42 16.41
N LEU A 324 -8.51 0.25 17.72
CA LEU A 324 -7.46 0.75 18.59
C LEU A 324 -6.84 -0.46 19.29
N TYR A 325 -5.52 -0.55 19.37
CA TYR A 325 -4.88 -1.69 20.01
C TYR A 325 -3.64 -1.32 20.80
N ALA A 326 -3.34 -2.12 21.81
CA ALA A 326 -2.08 -2.10 22.53
C ALA A 326 -1.59 -3.53 22.71
N ARG A 327 -0.31 -3.79 22.41
CA ARG A 327 0.34 -5.09 22.54
C ARG A 327 1.58 -4.96 23.41
N LEU A 328 1.67 -5.82 24.40
CA LEU A 328 2.86 -6.00 25.22
C LEU A 328 3.54 -7.30 24.80
N SER A 329 4.86 -7.24 24.61
CA SER A 329 5.69 -8.31 24.05
C SER A 329 7.01 -8.48 24.83
N PRO A 330 7.00 -8.81 26.14
CA PRO A 330 8.24 -9.16 26.82
C PRO A 330 8.89 -10.40 26.20
N ILE A 331 10.20 -10.34 26.01
CA ILE A 331 11.05 -11.43 25.54
C ILE A 331 12.15 -11.67 26.58
N ALA A 332 12.15 -12.85 27.18
CA ALA A 332 13.21 -13.31 28.06
C ALA A 332 14.22 -14.15 27.27
N GLY A 333 15.51 -13.88 27.39
CA GLY A 333 16.54 -14.50 26.54
C GLY A 333 16.77 -13.73 25.24
N THR A 334 17.77 -14.15 24.47
CA THR A 334 18.21 -13.43 23.26
C THR A 334 17.46 -13.97 22.03
N PRO A 335 16.59 -13.16 21.39
CA PRO A 335 15.88 -13.59 20.19
C PRO A 335 16.79 -13.55 18.96
N LEU A 336 16.42 -14.31 17.92
CA LEU A 336 16.96 -14.15 16.57
C LEU A 336 16.19 -13.05 15.83
N ASN A 337 16.90 -12.14 15.16
CA ASN A 337 16.31 -10.97 14.49
C ASN A 337 16.92 -10.69 13.10
N ASP A 338 17.64 -11.66 12.53
CA ASP A 338 18.28 -11.55 11.22
C ASP A 338 17.67 -12.58 10.25
N SER A 339 16.61 -12.15 9.57
CA SER A 339 15.91 -12.97 8.58
C SER A 339 16.78 -13.42 7.42
N TYR A 340 17.82 -12.64 7.09
CA TYR A 340 18.58 -12.81 5.86
C TYR A 340 19.69 -13.85 6.02
N HIS A 341 20.16 -14.08 7.25
CA HIS A 341 21.24 -15.01 7.56
C HIS A 341 20.88 -16.11 8.55
N PHE A 342 20.30 -15.76 9.70
CA PHE A 342 20.29 -16.63 10.88
C PHE A 342 18.89 -17.12 11.28
N GLY A 343 17.83 -16.42 10.87
CA GLY A 343 16.44 -16.70 11.23
C GLY A 343 15.81 -15.59 12.08
N GLN A 344 14.54 -15.78 12.43
CA GLN A 344 13.73 -14.80 13.17
C GLN A 344 12.86 -15.47 14.20
N THR A 345 12.87 -14.96 15.43
CA THR A 345 11.98 -15.37 16.50
C THR A 345 10.54 -14.98 16.16
N VAL A 346 10.32 -13.73 15.77
CA VAL A 346 9.01 -13.21 15.33
C VAL A 346 9.00 -13.06 13.80
N ILE A 347 8.05 -13.74 13.15
CA ILE A 347 7.87 -13.72 11.69
C ILE A 347 6.55 -13.05 11.32
N ASN A 348 6.45 -12.56 10.08
CA ASN A 348 5.21 -12.00 9.51
C ASN A 348 4.61 -10.85 10.35
N ASP A 349 5.49 -10.07 11.00
CA ASP A 349 5.12 -8.98 11.92
C ASP A 349 5.54 -7.61 11.39
N PHE A 350 5.44 -7.40 10.07
CA PHE A 350 5.62 -6.13 9.37
C PHE A 350 7.00 -5.48 9.63
N GLY A 351 8.05 -6.30 9.77
CA GLY A 351 9.40 -5.83 10.14
C GLY A 351 9.40 -4.94 11.38
N ARG A 352 8.56 -5.22 12.38
CA ARG A 352 8.55 -4.49 13.66
C ARG A 352 9.88 -4.75 14.40
N PRO A 353 10.46 -3.72 15.04
CA PRO A 353 11.64 -3.93 15.87
C PRO A 353 11.26 -4.73 17.12
N TYR A 354 12.10 -5.68 17.49
CA TYR A 354 12.01 -6.41 18.76
C TYR A 354 13.41 -6.79 19.24
N GLN A 355 13.60 -6.78 20.57
CA GLN A 355 14.82 -7.25 21.22
C GLN A 355 14.51 -7.93 22.56
N GLN A 356 15.52 -8.54 23.17
CA GLN A 356 15.45 -9.01 24.55
C GLN A 356 15.00 -7.87 25.48
N GLY A 357 14.04 -8.16 26.36
CA GLY A 357 13.44 -7.20 27.29
C GLY A 357 11.99 -6.89 26.97
N PHE A 358 11.54 -5.70 27.36
CA PHE A 358 10.14 -5.30 27.22
C PHE A 358 9.91 -4.57 25.90
N ASN A 359 9.18 -5.19 24.98
CA ASN A 359 8.73 -4.58 23.74
C ASN A 359 7.24 -4.24 23.87
N ALA A 360 6.82 -3.15 23.27
CA ALA A 360 5.42 -2.74 23.29
C ALA A 360 5.04 -1.98 22.03
N LEU A 361 3.76 -2.04 21.68
CA LEU A 361 3.20 -1.16 20.67
C LEU A 361 1.79 -0.72 21.04
N SER A 362 1.38 0.43 20.50
CA SER A 362 0.02 0.91 20.55
C SER A 362 -0.32 1.53 19.21
N GLY A 363 -1.49 1.22 18.66
CA GLY A 363 -1.82 1.64 17.31
C GLY A 363 -3.31 1.81 17.10
N PHE A 364 -3.61 2.33 15.91
CA PHE A 364 -4.97 2.53 15.45
C PHE A 364 -5.06 2.21 13.96
N THR A 365 -6.28 1.88 13.56
CA THR A 365 -6.67 1.75 12.16
C THR A 365 -7.90 2.60 11.91
N SER A 366 -7.88 3.36 10.82
CA SER A 366 -9.05 4.09 10.34
C SER A 366 -9.15 4.02 8.83
N ARG A 367 -10.39 4.12 8.36
CA ARG A 367 -10.71 4.14 6.94
C ARG A 367 -11.80 5.14 6.64
N ALA A 368 -11.84 5.57 5.40
CA ALA A 368 -12.96 6.30 4.85
C ALA A 368 -13.21 5.89 3.40
N GLU A 369 -14.46 5.93 2.99
CA GLU A 369 -14.89 5.72 1.61
C GLU A 369 -15.82 6.87 1.22
N SER A 370 -15.66 7.35 -0.01
CA SER A 370 -16.50 8.42 -0.57
C SER A 370 -16.68 8.19 -2.06
N GLY A 371 -17.81 7.60 -2.43
CA GLY A 371 -18.14 7.20 -3.81
C GLY A 371 -17.10 6.25 -4.37
N ARG A 372 -16.25 6.76 -5.27
CA ARG A 372 -15.17 6.00 -5.91
C ARG A 372 -13.86 5.99 -5.13
N PHE A 373 -13.73 6.85 -4.13
CA PHE A 373 -12.48 7.04 -3.39
C PHE A 373 -12.47 6.25 -2.09
N SER A 374 -11.28 5.83 -1.67
CA SER A 374 -11.02 5.13 -0.41
C SER A 374 -9.77 5.68 0.25
N PHE A 375 -9.77 5.79 1.57
CA PHE A 375 -8.68 6.29 2.39
C PHE A 375 -8.44 5.29 3.51
N TYR A 376 -7.18 5.01 3.78
CA TYR A 376 -6.82 4.05 4.81
C TYR A 376 -5.55 4.48 5.51
N VAL A 377 -5.56 4.39 6.83
CA VAL A 377 -4.37 4.62 7.65
C VAL A 377 -4.35 3.67 8.84
N ARG A 378 -3.21 2.99 8.99
CA ARG A 378 -2.82 2.17 10.13
C ARG A 378 -1.49 2.68 10.66
N GLY A 379 -1.54 3.30 11.84
CA GLY A 379 -0.39 3.88 12.51
C GLY A 379 -0.18 3.26 13.88
N GLU A 380 1.08 3.16 14.30
CA GLU A 380 1.43 2.62 15.61
C GLU A 380 2.67 3.30 16.21
N TYR A 381 2.63 3.53 17.53
CA TYR A 381 3.79 3.83 18.33
C TYR A 381 4.44 2.51 18.78
N GLN A 382 5.74 2.37 18.57
CA GLN A 382 6.51 1.17 18.84
C GLN A 382 7.63 1.48 19.82
N ASN A 383 7.82 0.56 20.77
CA ASN A 383 8.94 0.56 21.69
C ASN A 383 9.63 -0.80 21.67
N ALA A 384 10.95 -0.80 21.51
CA ALA A 384 11.78 -1.99 21.63
C ALA A 384 13.16 -1.61 22.21
N PRO A 385 13.76 -2.44 23.07
CA PRO A 385 15.11 -2.22 23.57
C PRO A 385 16.14 -2.21 22.43
N GLY A 386 17.30 -1.61 22.69
CA GLY A 386 18.46 -1.71 21.79
C GLY A 386 19.24 -3.01 22.02
N ALA A 387 20.15 -3.32 21.12
CA ALA A 387 21.09 -4.44 21.28
C ALA A 387 22.50 -4.02 20.89
N ALA A 388 23.50 -4.70 21.46
CA ALA A 388 24.89 -4.50 21.09
C ALA A 388 25.13 -4.82 19.62
N ALA A 389 26.15 -4.19 19.03
CA ALA A 389 26.59 -4.52 17.68
C ALA A 389 27.08 -5.97 17.63
N TYR A 390 26.95 -6.62 16.47
CA TYR A 390 27.58 -7.91 16.27
C TYR A 390 29.11 -7.83 16.47
N PRO A 391 29.73 -8.83 17.13
CA PRO A 391 31.17 -8.89 17.28
C PRO A 391 31.84 -9.01 15.90
N ALA A 392 33.14 -8.67 15.84
CA ALA A 392 33.90 -8.69 14.59
C ALA A 392 33.84 -10.04 13.86
N SER A 393 33.88 -11.15 14.61
CA SER A 393 33.76 -12.51 14.07
C SER A 393 32.48 -12.73 13.27
N VAL A 394 31.32 -12.30 13.81
CA VAL A 394 30.02 -12.41 13.14
C VAL A 394 29.95 -11.50 11.93
N ARG A 395 30.40 -10.24 12.06
CA ARG A 395 30.38 -9.27 10.95
C ARG A 395 31.27 -9.73 9.78
N THR A 396 32.39 -10.38 10.05
CA THR A 396 33.25 -10.97 9.00
C THR A 396 32.54 -12.09 8.26
N VAL A 397 31.81 -12.97 8.96
CA VAL A 397 31.02 -14.03 8.30
C VAL A 397 29.94 -13.44 7.39
N ILE A 398 29.16 -12.48 7.88
CA ILE A 398 28.12 -11.79 7.08
C ILE A 398 28.76 -11.16 5.82
N ALA A 399 29.82 -10.38 6.02
CA ALA A 399 30.52 -9.69 4.94
C ALA A 399 31.05 -10.64 3.85
N GLN A 400 31.68 -11.76 4.24
CA GLN A 400 32.17 -12.77 3.30
C GLN A 400 31.05 -13.47 2.56
N THR A 401 29.94 -13.75 3.25
CA THR A 401 28.80 -14.46 2.69
C THR A 401 28.12 -13.61 1.61
N ASP A 402 27.88 -12.34 1.92
CA ASP A 402 27.19 -11.39 1.02
C ASP A 402 28.12 -10.70 0.00
N LEU A 403 29.42 -11.01 -0.01
CA LEU A 403 30.43 -10.34 -0.84
C LEU A 403 30.51 -8.82 -0.58
N ASN A 404 30.33 -8.43 0.67
CA ASN A 404 30.34 -7.05 1.13
C ASN A 404 31.63 -6.72 1.90
N PRO A 405 32.06 -5.44 1.93
CA PRO A 405 33.03 -4.98 2.92
C PRO A 405 32.51 -5.21 4.35
N VAL A 406 33.42 -5.48 5.29
CA VAL A 406 33.06 -5.62 6.71
C VAL A 406 32.49 -4.31 7.22
N GLN A 407 31.19 -4.33 7.54
CA GLN A 407 30.48 -3.16 8.05
C GLN A 407 30.96 -2.78 9.45
N PRO A 408 30.96 -1.48 9.83
CA PRO A 408 31.35 -1.04 11.16
C PRO A 408 30.46 -1.67 12.25
N ALA A 409 30.97 -1.73 13.49
CA ALA A 409 30.21 -2.24 14.63
C ALA A 409 29.13 -1.22 15.05
N VAL A 410 27.99 -1.26 14.38
CA VAL A 410 26.83 -0.40 14.68
C VAL A 410 25.86 -1.16 15.60
N PRO A 411 25.56 -0.64 16.80
CA PRO A 411 24.55 -1.23 17.68
C PRO A 411 23.16 -1.15 17.06
N VAL A 412 22.27 -2.07 17.43
CA VAL A 412 20.85 -1.92 17.09
C VAL A 412 20.28 -0.85 18.02
N PRO A 413 19.79 0.28 17.49
CA PRO A 413 19.25 1.36 18.32
C PRO A 413 17.96 0.90 19.01
N ALA A 414 17.74 1.38 20.24
CA ALA A 414 16.44 1.26 20.86
C ALA A 414 15.39 1.97 20.00
N ALA A 415 14.25 1.32 19.80
CA ALA A 415 13.14 1.90 19.06
C ALA A 415 12.20 2.61 20.02
N SER A 416 11.84 3.86 19.71
CA SER A 416 10.76 4.60 20.36
C SER A 416 10.19 5.56 19.34
N GLN A 417 9.29 5.07 18.48
CA GLN A 417 8.91 5.77 17.26
C GLN A 417 7.44 5.56 16.91
N PHE A 418 6.84 6.58 16.28
CA PHE A 418 5.58 6.42 15.56
C PHE A 418 5.89 5.97 14.13
N ARG A 419 5.21 4.92 13.67
CA ARG A 419 5.37 4.34 12.34
C ARG A 419 4.00 4.11 11.68
N LEU A 420 3.90 4.48 10.40
CA LEU A 420 2.80 4.06 9.54
C LEU A 420 3.13 2.67 8.98
N LEU A 421 2.21 1.73 9.16
CA LEU A 421 2.27 0.42 8.52
C LEU A 421 1.67 0.49 7.13
N ASP A 422 0.38 0.83 7.06
CA ASP A 422 -0.37 1.00 5.83
C ASP A 422 -0.96 2.41 5.82
N ALA A 423 -0.71 3.18 4.77
CA ALA A 423 -1.28 4.51 4.61
C ALA A 423 -1.41 4.80 3.13
N TYR A 424 -2.63 4.76 2.61
CA TYR A 424 -2.87 4.93 1.18
C TYR A 424 -4.19 5.62 0.89
N VAL A 425 -4.24 6.19 -0.30
CA VAL A 425 -5.47 6.65 -0.93
C VAL A 425 -5.74 5.78 -2.15
N GLY A 426 -7.00 5.60 -2.49
CA GLY A 426 -7.40 4.74 -3.58
C GLY A 426 -8.61 5.27 -4.33
N PHE A 427 -8.71 4.83 -5.59
CA PHE A 427 -9.76 5.17 -6.52
C PHE A 427 -10.19 3.91 -7.27
N THR A 428 -11.50 3.66 -7.31
CA THR A 428 -12.06 2.51 -8.03
C THR A 428 -12.75 2.93 -9.32
N ALA A 429 -12.38 2.28 -10.41
CA ALA A 429 -13.08 2.38 -11.68
C ALA A 429 -13.04 1.06 -12.44
N LEU A 430 -14.18 0.71 -13.06
CA LEU A 430 -14.32 -0.47 -13.93
C LEU A 430 -13.92 -1.80 -13.26
N GLY A 431 -14.01 -1.91 -11.93
CA GLY A 431 -13.63 -3.08 -11.14
C GLY A 431 -12.14 -3.13 -10.77
N ASN A 432 -11.40 -2.05 -11.04
CA ASN A 432 -9.99 -1.89 -10.67
C ASN A 432 -9.88 -0.86 -9.54
N GLN A 433 -9.20 -1.25 -8.47
CA GLN A 433 -8.78 -0.37 -7.38
C GLN A 433 -7.35 0.09 -7.67
N ILE A 434 -7.18 1.37 -7.94
CA ILE A 434 -5.87 2.01 -8.09
C ILE A 434 -5.56 2.70 -6.76
N SER A 435 -4.45 2.36 -6.13
CA SER A 435 -4.03 2.96 -4.86
C SER A 435 -2.60 3.47 -4.90
N ILE A 436 -2.33 4.51 -4.11
CA ILE A 436 -1.00 5.07 -3.91
C ILE A 436 -0.75 5.26 -2.42
N GLY A 437 0.41 4.80 -1.97
CA GLY A 437 0.88 4.96 -0.60
C GLY A 437 1.60 3.71 -0.10
N LYS A 438 1.75 3.63 1.21
CA LYS A 438 2.42 2.52 1.88
C LYS A 438 1.46 1.36 2.08
N GLN A 439 1.81 0.19 1.56
CA GLN A 439 0.89 -0.95 1.54
C GLN A 439 1.60 -2.29 1.79
N SER A 440 0.96 -3.13 2.60
CA SER A 440 1.32 -4.52 2.85
C SER A 440 0.74 -5.46 1.79
N LEU A 441 1.46 -6.55 1.52
CA LEU A 441 1.10 -7.58 0.54
C LEU A 441 1.34 -8.98 1.10
N TRP A 442 0.57 -9.93 0.59
CA TRP A 442 0.78 -11.35 0.80
C TRP A 442 0.40 -12.12 -0.47
N TRP A 443 1.41 -12.51 -1.24
CA TRP A 443 1.27 -13.17 -2.53
C TRP A 443 1.69 -14.62 -2.43
N GLY A 444 0.72 -15.49 -2.15
CA GLY A 444 0.94 -16.92 -1.95
C GLY A 444 -0.21 -17.55 -1.17
N THR A 445 -0.38 -18.86 -1.30
CA THR A 445 -1.47 -19.61 -0.67
C THR A 445 -1.14 -20.07 0.75
N GLY A 446 0.14 -20.10 1.12
CA GLY A 446 0.58 -20.48 2.47
C GLY A 446 0.23 -19.47 3.55
N GLU A 447 0.23 -19.93 4.79
CA GLU A 447 0.01 -19.17 6.04
C GLU A 447 1.32 -18.83 6.73
N GLY A 448 2.31 -19.72 6.62
CA GLY A 448 3.60 -19.57 7.28
C GLY A 448 4.43 -18.43 6.74
N GLY A 449 4.31 -18.11 5.46
CA GLY A 449 5.02 -17.03 4.80
C GLY A 449 5.02 -17.22 3.29
N ALA A 450 4.46 -16.28 2.55
CA ALA A 450 4.52 -16.26 1.09
C ALA A 450 5.97 -16.19 0.58
N MET A 451 6.30 -16.99 -0.43
CA MET A 451 7.64 -17.09 -0.98
C MET A 451 8.04 -15.81 -1.75
N ILE A 452 7.11 -15.24 -2.52
CA ILE A 452 7.41 -14.05 -3.33
C ILE A 452 7.17 -12.74 -2.55
N PHE A 453 6.10 -12.60 -1.77
CA PHE A 453 5.92 -11.37 -0.99
C PHE A 453 5.02 -11.67 0.19
N SER A 454 5.54 -11.50 1.40
CA SER A 454 4.83 -11.59 2.67
C SER A 454 4.92 -10.27 3.44
N ASN A 455 4.29 -10.22 4.60
CA ASN A 455 4.46 -9.12 5.55
C ASN A 455 5.59 -9.38 6.56
N ASN A 456 6.57 -10.21 6.21
CA ASN A 456 7.74 -10.44 7.05
C ASN A 456 8.65 -9.20 7.15
N ALA A 457 8.66 -8.38 6.10
CA ALA A 457 9.30 -7.06 6.08
C ALA A 457 8.31 -5.91 6.30
N GLU A 458 8.86 -4.71 6.49
CA GLU A 458 8.04 -3.49 6.54
C GLU A 458 7.35 -3.24 5.19
N PRO A 459 6.07 -2.80 5.18
CA PRO A 459 5.38 -2.38 3.96
C PRO A 459 6.16 -1.33 3.17
N ILE A 460 6.01 -1.34 1.85
CA ILE A 460 6.71 -0.42 0.94
C ILE A 460 5.75 0.63 0.39
N ASP A 461 6.31 1.79 0.01
CA ASP A 461 5.57 2.79 -0.76
C ASP A 461 5.42 2.31 -2.20
N MET A 462 4.18 2.25 -2.67
CA MET A 462 3.84 1.74 -3.99
C MET A 462 2.66 2.46 -4.63
N VAL A 463 2.61 2.43 -5.96
CA VAL A 463 1.40 2.55 -6.76
C VAL A 463 0.94 1.14 -7.09
N ARG A 464 -0.32 0.83 -6.81
CA ARG A 464 -0.89 -0.52 -6.95
C ARG A 464 -2.17 -0.49 -7.76
N ILE A 465 -2.36 -1.48 -8.62
CA ILE A 465 -3.58 -1.70 -9.39
C ILE A 465 -4.08 -3.11 -9.10
N ASN A 466 -5.21 -3.21 -8.40
CA ASN A 466 -5.82 -4.47 -7.99
C ASN A 466 -7.17 -4.69 -8.68
N ARG A 467 -7.39 -5.89 -9.21
CA ARG A 467 -8.70 -6.30 -9.72
C ARG A 467 -9.58 -6.78 -8.56
N THR A 468 -10.59 -6.00 -8.19
CA THR A 468 -11.47 -6.30 -7.03
C THR A 468 -12.61 -7.26 -7.38
N THR A 469 -13.05 -7.25 -8.63
CA THR A 469 -14.11 -8.13 -9.14
C THR A 469 -13.54 -9.09 -10.18
N PRO A 470 -13.84 -10.39 -10.15
CA PRO A 470 -13.27 -11.32 -11.12
C PRO A 470 -13.54 -10.90 -12.58
N LEU A 471 -12.52 -10.97 -13.43
CA LEU A 471 -12.61 -10.63 -14.85
C LEU A 471 -12.92 -11.88 -15.68
N TYR A 472 -13.83 -11.75 -16.63
CA TYR A 472 -14.18 -12.79 -17.59
C TYR A 472 -13.72 -12.38 -18.99
N VAL A 473 -12.68 -13.04 -19.49
CA VAL A 473 -12.14 -12.82 -20.83
C VAL A 473 -12.69 -13.87 -21.77
N ARG A 474 -13.25 -13.44 -22.91
CA ARG A 474 -13.86 -14.34 -23.90
C ARG A 474 -12.83 -15.39 -24.34
N TRP A 475 -13.25 -16.65 -24.41
CA TRP A 475 -12.44 -17.84 -24.70
C TRP A 475 -11.46 -18.24 -23.59
N LEU A 476 -10.62 -17.32 -23.10
CA LEU A 476 -9.66 -17.61 -22.02
C LEU A 476 -10.36 -18.12 -20.75
N SER A 477 -11.43 -17.44 -20.34
CA SER A 477 -12.20 -17.82 -19.14
C SER A 477 -13.07 -19.06 -19.32
N LYS A 478 -13.21 -19.60 -20.54
CA LYS A 478 -13.82 -20.93 -20.74
C LYS A 478 -12.87 -22.06 -20.34
N LEU A 479 -11.56 -21.81 -20.43
CA LEU A 479 -10.51 -22.78 -20.10
C LEU A 479 -9.98 -22.58 -18.68
N LEU A 480 -9.63 -21.33 -18.34
CA LEU A 480 -8.95 -21.00 -17.07
C LEU A 480 -9.91 -20.42 -16.02
N GLY A 481 -11.19 -20.28 -16.33
CA GLY A 481 -12.17 -19.65 -15.47
C GLY A 481 -11.96 -18.14 -15.29
N PRO A 482 -12.59 -17.52 -14.27
CA PRO A 482 -12.37 -16.11 -14.00
C PRO A 482 -10.92 -15.84 -13.58
N LEU A 483 -10.44 -14.64 -13.87
CA LEU A 483 -9.11 -14.21 -13.48
C LEU A 483 -9.15 -12.97 -12.59
N ARG A 484 -8.15 -12.85 -11.70
CA ARG A 484 -7.83 -11.63 -10.96
C ARG A 484 -6.36 -11.34 -11.11
N TYR A 485 -6.01 -10.07 -11.00
CA TYR A 485 -4.62 -9.63 -11.00
C TYR A 485 -4.38 -8.56 -9.94
N ASP A 486 -3.12 -8.42 -9.57
CA ASP A 486 -2.62 -7.41 -8.65
C ASP A 486 -1.21 -7.04 -9.05
N ASN A 487 -1.01 -5.77 -9.41
CA ASN A 487 0.28 -5.28 -9.87
C ASN A 487 0.67 -4.05 -9.07
N PHE A 488 1.96 -3.88 -8.81
CA PHE A 488 2.47 -2.70 -8.12
C PHE A 488 3.82 -2.25 -8.67
N PHE A 489 4.10 -0.97 -8.47
CA PHE A 489 5.41 -0.36 -8.69
C PHE A 489 5.75 0.49 -7.46
N GLY A 490 6.90 0.23 -6.84
CA GLY A 490 7.29 0.85 -5.59
C GLY A 490 8.80 0.99 -5.42
N LYS A 491 9.21 1.42 -4.24
CA LYS A 491 10.60 1.66 -3.88
C LYS A 491 10.96 0.89 -2.61
N LEU A 492 12.14 0.29 -2.60
CA LEU A 492 12.70 -0.35 -1.40
C LEU A 492 13.58 0.63 -0.61
N SER A 493 13.71 0.39 0.69
CA SER A 493 14.51 1.21 1.59
C SER A 493 15.56 0.38 2.32
N GLY A 494 16.62 1.05 2.79
CA GLY A 494 17.66 0.43 3.63
C GLY A 494 18.65 -0.48 2.89
N HIS A 495 18.64 -0.47 1.55
CA HIS A 495 19.66 -1.14 0.75
C HIS A 495 20.92 -0.30 0.68
N HIS A 496 22.08 -0.95 0.58
CA HIS A 496 23.38 -0.32 0.41
C HIS A 496 23.99 -0.64 -0.96
N PHE A 497 23.60 -1.77 -1.57
CA PHE A 497 24.20 -2.27 -2.81
C PHE A 497 23.12 -2.68 -3.83
N PRO A 498 22.72 -1.78 -4.75
CA PRO A 498 22.80 -0.31 -4.66
C PRO A 498 21.79 0.28 -3.67
N ALA A 499 21.99 1.53 -3.27
CA ALA A 499 21.03 2.23 -2.43
C ALA A 499 19.73 2.56 -3.18
N ASP A 500 18.60 2.51 -2.46
CA ASP A 500 17.30 2.98 -2.94
C ASP A 500 16.81 2.35 -4.27
N PRO A 501 16.83 1.00 -4.45
CA PRO A 501 16.37 0.38 -5.69
C PRO A 501 14.83 0.42 -5.82
N PHE A 502 14.36 0.24 -7.05
CA PHE A 502 12.94 0.14 -7.36
C PHE A 502 12.50 -1.33 -7.40
N PHE A 503 11.22 -1.54 -7.08
CA PHE A 503 10.62 -2.87 -7.02
C PHE A 503 9.24 -2.86 -7.66
N TYR A 504 9.01 -3.76 -8.61
CA TYR A 504 7.68 -3.98 -9.15
C TYR A 504 7.31 -5.45 -9.04
N GLY A 505 6.00 -5.69 -9.05
CA GLY A 505 5.46 -7.02 -9.05
C GLY A 505 4.19 -7.09 -9.88
N ASP A 506 4.01 -8.23 -10.54
CA ASP A 506 2.82 -8.58 -11.30
C ASP A 506 2.34 -9.93 -10.84
N LYS A 507 1.07 -10.03 -10.44
CA LYS A 507 0.44 -11.30 -10.09
C LYS A 507 -0.86 -11.47 -10.85
N ILE A 508 -1.06 -12.65 -11.43
CA ILE A 508 -2.31 -13.08 -12.05
C ILE A 508 -2.71 -14.45 -11.51
N SER A 509 -3.97 -14.57 -11.08
CA SER A 509 -4.53 -15.83 -10.62
C SER A 509 -5.77 -16.17 -11.43
N PHE A 510 -5.94 -17.47 -11.66
CA PHE A 510 -7.04 -18.08 -12.41
C PHE A 510 -7.75 -19.10 -11.54
N GLN A 511 -9.02 -19.32 -11.83
CA GLN A 511 -9.81 -20.34 -11.17
C GLN A 511 -10.48 -21.28 -12.17
N PRO A 512 -9.74 -22.27 -12.72
CA PRO A 512 -10.27 -23.19 -13.74
C PRO A 512 -11.50 -23.96 -13.26
N THR A 513 -11.57 -24.27 -11.96
CA THR A 513 -12.72 -24.92 -11.34
C THR A 513 -13.00 -24.29 -9.97
N GLN A 514 -14.16 -24.57 -9.37
CA GLN A 514 -14.46 -24.15 -7.99
C GLN A 514 -13.48 -24.74 -6.95
N ASN A 515 -12.72 -25.78 -7.30
CA ASN A 515 -11.81 -26.47 -6.39
C ASN A 515 -10.34 -26.19 -6.68
N LEU A 516 -10.02 -25.49 -7.78
CA LEU A 516 -8.63 -25.26 -8.20
C LEU A 516 -8.42 -23.78 -8.47
N GLU A 517 -7.47 -23.20 -7.76
CA GLU A 517 -6.87 -21.90 -8.05
C GLU A 517 -5.42 -22.10 -8.46
N VAL A 518 -4.98 -21.37 -9.48
CA VAL A 518 -3.58 -21.32 -9.91
C VAL A 518 -3.15 -19.85 -10.06
N GLY A 519 -1.96 -19.53 -9.60
CA GLY A 519 -1.38 -18.20 -9.57
C GLY A 519 -0.01 -18.17 -10.21
N PHE A 520 0.26 -17.11 -10.95
CA PHE A 520 1.56 -16.78 -11.50
C PHE A 520 1.95 -15.40 -11.02
N SER A 521 3.16 -15.27 -10.50
CA SER A 521 3.66 -14.00 -10.01
C SER A 521 5.07 -13.76 -10.52
N ARG A 522 5.42 -12.50 -10.73
CA ARG A 522 6.77 -12.07 -11.06
C ARG A 522 7.10 -10.81 -10.30
N THR A 523 8.32 -10.70 -9.80
CA THR A 523 8.83 -9.47 -9.21
C THR A 523 10.23 -9.18 -9.73
N ALA A 524 10.64 -7.91 -9.67
CA ALA A 524 12.04 -7.56 -9.93
C ALA A 524 12.51 -6.38 -9.09
N VAL A 525 13.71 -6.51 -8.52
CA VAL A 525 14.48 -5.40 -7.95
C VAL A 525 15.41 -4.88 -9.05
N PHE A 526 15.29 -3.59 -9.39
CA PHE A 526 16.04 -3.00 -10.50
C PHE A 526 16.30 -1.51 -10.27
N ALA A 527 17.17 -0.93 -11.09
CA ALA A 527 17.68 0.43 -10.93
C ALA A 527 18.30 0.67 -9.53
N GLY A 528 18.62 1.92 -9.19
CA GLY A 528 19.15 2.29 -7.87
C GLY A 528 20.25 3.35 -7.96
N GLN A 529 20.49 4.05 -6.85
CA GLN A 529 21.53 5.08 -6.80
C GLN A 529 22.92 4.45 -6.91
N GLY A 530 23.78 5.06 -7.74
CA GLY A 530 25.14 4.56 -7.98
C GLY A 530 25.22 3.34 -8.91
N ASN A 531 24.08 2.86 -9.44
CA ASN A 531 24.01 1.77 -10.40
C ASN A 531 23.19 2.20 -11.64
N THR A 532 22.21 1.41 -12.08
CA THR A 532 21.39 1.69 -13.27
C THR A 532 20.33 2.77 -13.01
N PRO A 533 20.18 3.79 -13.87
CA PRO A 533 19.15 4.82 -13.73
C PRO A 533 17.74 4.25 -13.90
N LEU A 534 16.75 4.82 -13.21
CA LEU A 534 15.35 4.58 -13.54
C LEU A 534 14.99 5.36 -14.82
N THR A 535 14.68 4.64 -15.89
CA THR A 535 14.14 5.17 -17.15
C THR A 535 13.02 4.24 -17.65
N PHE A 536 12.19 4.71 -18.59
CA PHE A 536 11.23 3.83 -19.24
C PHE A 536 11.91 2.65 -19.95
N GLY A 537 13.08 2.87 -20.57
CA GLY A 537 13.83 1.81 -21.26
C GLY A 537 14.34 0.73 -20.32
N THR A 538 14.94 1.12 -19.18
CA THR A 538 15.43 0.17 -18.17
C THR A 538 14.28 -0.57 -17.48
N PHE A 539 13.16 0.11 -17.22
CA PHE A 539 11.94 -0.53 -16.72
C PHE A 539 11.41 -1.55 -17.73
N TRP A 540 11.26 -1.16 -19.00
CA TRP A 540 10.75 -2.04 -20.05
C TRP A 540 11.68 -3.24 -20.29
N ASN A 541 12.99 -3.04 -20.25
CA ASN A 541 13.97 -4.12 -20.31
C ASN A 541 13.79 -5.10 -19.15
N SER A 542 13.67 -4.60 -17.91
CA SER A 542 13.41 -5.44 -16.75
C SER A 542 12.09 -6.21 -16.89
N PHE A 543 11.01 -5.54 -17.28
CA PHE A 543 9.66 -6.10 -17.39
C PHE A 543 9.55 -7.17 -18.48
N SER A 544 10.14 -6.92 -19.65
CA SER A 544 10.03 -7.82 -20.82
C SER A 544 11.08 -8.92 -20.88
N SER A 545 12.21 -8.79 -20.16
CA SER A 545 13.29 -9.78 -20.22
C SER A 545 12.91 -11.07 -19.51
N VAL A 546 13.07 -12.22 -20.17
CA VAL A 546 12.68 -13.55 -19.66
C VAL A 546 13.85 -14.52 -19.47
N ASN A 547 15.07 -14.09 -19.82
CA ASN A 547 16.27 -14.92 -19.75
C ASN A 547 17.33 -14.31 -18.84
N ASP A 548 18.21 -15.14 -18.31
CA ASP A 548 19.45 -14.73 -17.63
C ASP A 548 20.32 -13.88 -18.58
N VAL A 549 21.03 -12.90 -18.01
CA VAL A 549 21.98 -12.07 -18.77
C VAL A 549 23.42 -12.40 -18.38
N PRO A 550 24.38 -12.31 -19.32
CA PRO A 550 25.80 -12.46 -18.99
C PRO A 550 26.25 -11.47 -17.92
N VAL A 551 27.21 -11.87 -17.09
CA VAL A 551 27.79 -11.03 -16.02
C VAL A 551 28.34 -9.70 -16.56
N THR A 552 28.78 -9.66 -17.81
CA THR A 552 29.27 -8.42 -18.46
C THR A 552 28.19 -7.36 -18.66
N LEU A 553 26.91 -7.73 -18.65
CA LEU A 553 25.78 -6.79 -18.74
C LEU A 553 25.27 -6.35 -17.36
N LYS A 554 25.69 -7.00 -16.27
CA LYS A 554 25.25 -6.68 -14.91
C LYS A 554 25.71 -5.25 -14.52
N GLY A 555 24.80 -4.47 -13.94
CA GLY A 555 25.00 -3.05 -13.60
C GLY A 555 24.90 -2.07 -14.77
N THR A 556 24.68 -2.53 -16.00
CA THR A 556 24.48 -1.66 -17.17
C THR A 556 22.99 -1.33 -17.38
N PRO A 557 22.62 -0.37 -18.26
CA PRO A 557 21.22 -0.18 -18.66
C PRO A 557 20.54 -1.39 -19.31
N GLN A 558 21.33 -2.39 -19.74
CA GLN A 558 20.85 -3.66 -20.29
C GLN A 558 20.64 -4.72 -19.20
N ASP A 559 21.01 -4.45 -17.95
CA ASP A 559 20.70 -5.32 -16.81
C ASP A 559 19.18 -5.27 -16.52
N PRO A 560 18.46 -6.39 -16.57
CA PRO A 560 17.05 -6.44 -16.20
C PRO A 560 16.84 -6.43 -14.67
N GLY A 561 17.89 -6.47 -13.86
CA GLY A 561 17.83 -6.53 -12.39
C GLY A 561 17.61 -7.94 -11.85
N ALA A 562 17.38 -8.04 -10.54
CA ALA A 562 17.15 -9.31 -9.85
C ALA A 562 15.67 -9.72 -9.97
N ARG A 563 15.38 -10.76 -10.77
CA ARG A 563 14.01 -11.19 -11.07
C ARG A 563 13.65 -12.49 -10.38
N HIS A 564 12.41 -12.57 -9.92
CA HIS A 564 11.87 -13.77 -9.31
C HIS A 564 10.52 -14.12 -9.92
N GLY A 565 10.37 -15.36 -10.36
CA GLY A 565 9.10 -15.93 -10.82
C GLY A 565 8.51 -16.84 -9.75
N ALA A 566 7.20 -16.84 -9.58
CA ALA A 566 6.50 -17.71 -8.65
C ALA A 566 5.29 -18.39 -9.28
N PHE A 567 4.97 -19.56 -8.73
CA PHE A 567 3.78 -20.33 -9.05
C PHE A 567 3.16 -20.83 -7.75
N ASP A 568 1.88 -20.57 -7.58
CA ASP A 568 1.11 -20.99 -6.42
C ASP A 568 -0.19 -21.66 -6.85
N PHE A 569 -0.64 -22.65 -6.08
CA PHE A 569 -1.94 -23.26 -6.31
C PHE A 569 -2.64 -23.63 -5.01
N SER A 570 -3.96 -23.76 -5.08
CA SER A 570 -4.80 -24.35 -4.04
C SER A 570 -5.79 -25.31 -4.69
N TYR A 571 -5.90 -26.52 -4.13
CA TYR A 571 -6.69 -27.61 -4.66
C TYR A 571 -7.48 -28.34 -3.57
N ARG A 572 -8.80 -28.26 -3.62
CA ARG A 572 -9.71 -29.06 -2.78
C ARG A 572 -9.89 -30.44 -3.39
N LEU A 573 -9.41 -31.47 -2.70
CA LEU A 573 -9.35 -32.84 -3.23
C LEU A 573 -10.75 -33.42 -3.51
N PRO A 574 -11.00 -34.08 -4.66
CA PRO A 574 -12.26 -34.77 -4.92
C PRO A 574 -12.63 -35.75 -3.79
N PHE A 575 -13.92 -35.98 -3.57
CA PHE A 575 -14.51 -36.83 -2.51
C PHE A 575 -14.30 -36.33 -1.06
N VAL A 576 -13.17 -35.68 -0.76
CA VAL A 576 -12.85 -35.09 0.56
C VAL A 576 -12.74 -33.56 0.50
N ARG A 577 -13.37 -32.94 -0.51
CA ARG A 577 -13.26 -31.50 -0.84
C ARG A 577 -13.73 -30.54 0.25
N ASN A 578 -14.54 -31.05 1.19
CA ASN A 578 -15.04 -30.29 2.33
C ASN A 578 -14.19 -30.51 3.60
N TRP A 579 -13.10 -31.27 3.47
CA TRP A 579 -12.23 -31.70 4.57
C TRP A 579 -10.78 -31.29 4.31
N ILE A 580 -10.27 -31.55 3.10
CA ILE A 580 -8.84 -31.44 2.79
C ILE A 580 -8.61 -30.51 1.59
N THR A 581 -7.75 -29.51 1.82
CA THR A 581 -7.19 -28.63 0.79
C THR A 581 -5.69 -28.83 0.74
N LEU A 582 -5.16 -29.13 -0.45
CA LEU A 582 -3.72 -29.10 -0.72
C LEU A 582 -3.37 -27.77 -1.36
N TYR A 583 -2.21 -27.22 -1.05
CA TYR A 583 -1.72 -26.01 -1.68
C TYR A 583 -0.20 -26.04 -1.73
N SER A 584 0.36 -25.19 -2.59
CA SER A 584 1.79 -24.98 -2.64
C SER A 584 2.08 -23.56 -3.06
N ASP A 585 3.16 -23.00 -2.52
CA ASP A 585 3.80 -21.81 -3.02
C ASP A 585 5.20 -22.19 -3.52
N SER A 586 5.66 -21.58 -4.61
CA SER A 586 6.96 -21.89 -5.19
C SER A 586 7.59 -20.70 -5.88
N LEU A 587 8.92 -20.66 -5.91
CA LEU A 587 9.72 -19.53 -6.38
C LEU A 587 10.93 -20.01 -7.19
N VAL A 588 11.34 -19.23 -8.18
CA VAL A 588 12.57 -19.39 -8.95
C VAL A 588 13.28 -18.04 -9.09
N HIS A 589 14.60 -18.09 -9.23
CA HIS A 589 15.45 -16.93 -9.53
C HIS A 589 15.78 -16.93 -11.02
N ASP A 590 15.56 -15.78 -11.67
CA ASP A 590 15.74 -15.47 -13.10
C ASP A 590 14.94 -16.29 -14.14
N ASP A 591 14.39 -17.46 -13.78
CA ASP A 591 13.43 -18.17 -14.65
C ASP A 591 12.04 -17.52 -14.66
N ILE A 592 11.27 -17.75 -15.71
CA ILE A 592 9.91 -17.19 -15.89
C ILE A 592 8.96 -17.68 -14.77
N SER A 593 9.00 -18.97 -14.46
CA SER A 593 8.09 -19.59 -13.50
C SER A 593 8.63 -20.93 -12.99
N PRO A 594 8.31 -21.33 -11.75
CA PRO A 594 8.67 -22.65 -11.22
C PRO A 594 8.18 -23.84 -12.06
N ILE A 595 7.09 -23.70 -12.82
CA ILE A 595 6.60 -24.79 -13.68
C ILE A 595 7.45 -25.00 -14.94
N ASP A 596 8.18 -23.97 -15.39
CA ASP A 596 9.11 -24.03 -16.52
C ASP A 596 10.48 -24.56 -16.07
N ALA A 597 10.90 -24.22 -14.85
CA ALA A 597 12.16 -24.64 -14.25
C ALA A 597 11.98 -25.40 -12.92
N PRO A 598 11.26 -26.54 -12.89
CA PRO A 598 10.88 -27.22 -11.64
C PRO A 598 12.09 -27.72 -10.83
N ARG A 599 13.21 -28.03 -11.49
CA ARG A 599 14.46 -28.45 -10.82
C ARG A 599 15.18 -27.31 -10.11
N ARG A 600 14.94 -26.05 -10.53
CA ARG A 600 15.46 -24.83 -9.91
C ARG A 600 14.52 -24.26 -8.84
N ALA A 601 13.29 -24.78 -8.75
CA ALA A 601 12.26 -24.25 -7.89
C ALA A 601 12.49 -24.53 -6.40
N PHE A 602 12.15 -23.53 -5.60
CA PHE A 602 11.98 -23.59 -4.16
C PHE A 602 10.50 -23.76 -3.88
N ILE A 603 10.14 -24.70 -3.00
CA ILE A 603 8.75 -25.14 -2.88
C ILE A 603 8.38 -25.26 -1.41
N VAL A 604 7.21 -24.72 -1.07
CA VAL A 604 6.55 -24.86 0.22
C VAL A 604 5.16 -25.44 -0.02
N PRO A 605 5.01 -26.78 -0.05
CA PRO A 605 3.72 -27.43 -0.01
C PRO A 605 3.07 -27.30 1.37
N GLY A 606 1.74 -27.31 1.38
CA GLY A 606 0.93 -27.36 2.58
C GLY A 606 -0.35 -28.18 2.43
N ILE A 607 -0.85 -28.62 3.57
CA ILE A 607 -2.13 -29.31 3.70
C ILE A 607 -2.95 -28.63 4.79
N TYR A 608 -4.22 -28.35 4.50
CA TYR A 608 -5.19 -27.85 5.45
C TYR A 608 -6.34 -28.86 5.60
N ILE A 609 -6.58 -29.28 6.83
CA ILE A 609 -7.67 -30.16 7.23
C ILE A 609 -8.65 -29.34 8.07
N SER A 610 -9.84 -29.07 7.53
CA SER A 610 -10.82 -28.14 8.13
C SER A 610 -11.46 -28.69 9.41
N HIS A 611 -11.64 -30.01 9.49
CA HIS A 611 -12.20 -30.68 10.66
C HIS A 611 -11.87 -32.18 10.68
N PHE A 612 -12.09 -32.82 11.85
CA PHE A 612 -11.97 -34.27 12.03
C PHE A 612 -13.31 -34.90 12.43
N PRO A 613 -13.52 -36.21 12.20
CA PRO A 613 -14.73 -36.88 12.66
C PRO A 613 -14.86 -36.73 14.18
N LYS A 614 -16.03 -36.28 14.66
CA LYS A 614 -16.33 -35.99 16.07
C LYS A 614 -15.60 -34.78 16.68
N LEU A 615 -14.54 -34.27 16.05
CA LEU A 615 -13.84 -33.03 16.45
C LEU A 615 -14.05 -31.96 15.39
N ASN A 616 -15.31 -31.63 15.19
CA ASN A 616 -15.80 -30.74 14.14
C ASN A 616 -15.18 -29.33 14.17
N LYS A 617 -14.83 -28.83 15.36
CA LYS A 617 -14.27 -27.47 15.56
C LYS A 617 -12.74 -27.40 15.50
N LEU A 618 -12.06 -28.53 15.31
CA LEU A 618 -10.59 -28.61 15.31
C LEU A 618 -10.08 -28.66 13.87
N ASP A 619 -9.25 -27.70 13.46
CA ASP A 619 -8.48 -27.80 12.22
C ASP A 619 -6.99 -28.09 12.46
N LEU A 620 -6.35 -28.57 11.39
CA LEU A 620 -4.91 -28.84 11.33
C LEU A 620 -4.36 -28.27 10.03
N ARG A 621 -3.26 -27.53 10.12
CA ARG A 621 -2.48 -27.03 8.99
C ARG A 621 -1.03 -27.47 9.14
N ILE A 622 -0.44 -27.94 8.05
CA ILE A 622 0.97 -28.33 8.00
C ILE A 622 1.57 -27.73 6.74
N GLU A 623 2.69 -27.03 6.89
CA GLU A 623 3.50 -26.50 5.80
C GLU A 623 4.94 -26.97 5.97
N SER A 624 5.58 -27.42 4.90
CA SER A 624 6.97 -27.85 4.98
C SER A 624 7.66 -27.64 3.66
N GLY A 625 8.74 -26.86 3.64
CA GLY A 625 9.40 -26.48 2.40
C GLY A 625 10.90 -26.25 2.54
N TYR A 626 11.50 -25.84 1.43
CA TYR A 626 12.93 -25.62 1.33
C TYR A 626 13.29 -24.47 0.39
N THR A 627 14.33 -23.75 0.78
CA THR A 627 15.15 -22.86 -0.06
C THR A 627 16.56 -23.40 -0.27
N ASP A 628 16.94 -24.47 0.43
CA ASP A 628 18.11 -25.31 0.13
C ASP A 628 17.68 -26.42 -0.84
N ASN A 629 17.88 -26.16 -2.13
CA ASN A 629 17.38 -27.00 -3.22
C ASN A 629 18.06 -28.39 -3.21
N PRO A 630 17.29 -29.50 -3.18
CA PRO A 630 17.86 -30.85 -3.09
C PRO A 630 18.37 -31.39 -4.44
N VAL A 631 18.05 -30.73 -5.56
CA VAL A 631 18.38 -31.17 -6.92
C VAL A 631 19.59 -30.41 -7.46
N ILE A 632 19.63 -29.09 -7.24
CA ILE A 632 20.73 -28.23 -7.66
C ILE A 632 21.39 -27.70 -6.39
N PRO A 633 22.69 -27.97 -6.17
CA PRO A 633 23.37 -27.47 -4.98
C PRO A 633 23.38 -25.96 -4.99
N VAL A 634 22.71 -25.35 -4.02
CA VAL A 634 22.89 -23.94 -3.69
C VAL A 634 24.24 -23.80 -3.00
N GLN A 635 25.05 -22.84 -3.41
CA GLN A 635 26.36 -22.59 -2.81
C GLN A 635 26.34 -21.31 -1.99
N GLN A 636 26.71 -21.39 -0.72
CA GLN A 636 26.96 -20.23 0.14
C GLN A 636 25.78 -19.26 0.26
N GLY A 637 24.54 -19.75 0.14
CA GLY A 637 23.33 -18.92 0.16
C GLY A 637 23.10 -18.04 -1.07
N ARG A 638 23.89 -18.20 -2.14
CA ARG A 638 23.89 -17.32 -3.32
C ARG A 638 23.01 -17.84 -4.45
N PHE A 639 21.70 -17.88 -4.22
CA PHE A 639 20.74 -18.23 -5.27
C PHE A 639 19.37 -17.58 -5.07
N VAL A 640 18.55 -18.07 -4.15
CA VAL A 640 17.24 -17.46 -3.87
C VAL A 640 17.40 -16.28 -2.91
N TYR A 641 16.67 -15.20 -3.18
CA TYR A 641 16.73 -13.94 -2.43
C TYR A 641 18.08 -13.23 -2.42
N TRP A 642 19.04 -13.64 -3.26
CA TRP A 642 20.36 -13.02 -3.36
C TRP A 642 20.71 -12.73 -4.82
N GLU A 643 21.43 -11.64 -5.08
CA GLU A 643 21.93 -11.31 -6.42
C GLU A 643 23.27 -10.57 -6.36
N LEU A 644 24.08 -10.66 -7.42
CA LEU A 644 25.46 -10.17 -7.53
C LEU A 644 25.64 -8.63 -7.54
N ILE A 645 24.67 -7.89 -8.04
CA ILE A 645 24.61 -6.43 -8.03
C ILE A 645 23.73 -5.94 -6.88
N TYR A 646 22.64 -6.67 -6.62
CA TYR A 646 21.68 -6.38 -5.56
C TYR A 646 21.95 -7.27 -4.34
N HIS A 647 23.01 -7.00 -3.57
CA HIS A 647 23.42 -7.89 -2.48
C HIS A 647 22.37 -7.97 -1.35
N ASP A 648 21.63 -6.87 -1.14
CA ASP A 648 20.52 -6.79 -0.19
C ASP A 648 19.17 -7.15 -0.83
N ALA A 649 19.19 -7.80 -2.00
CA ALA A 649 17.99 -8.14 -2.77
C ALA A 649 16.94 -8.82 -1.89
N TYR A 650 15.69 -8.56 -2.23
CA TYR A 650 14.54 -9.15 -1.55
C TYR A 650 14.38 -8.81 -0.07
N THR A 651 15.13 -7.82 0.42
CA THR A 651 14.91 -7.24 1.75
C THR A 651 14.15 -5.93 1.65
N ASN A 652 13.60 -5.43 2.76
CA ASN A 652 13.25 -4.04 2.94
C ASN A 652 13.63 -3.65 4.36
N LYS A 653 14.51 -2.64 4.50
CA LYS A 653 15.15 -2.26 5.76
C LYS A 653 15.79 -3.47 6.49
N GLY A 654 16.47 -4.33 5.73
CA GLY A 654 17.18 -5.50 6.25
C GLY A 654 16.31 -6.71 6.62
N ASN A 655 14.98 -6.63 6.49
CA ASN A 655 14.10 -7.78 6.68
C ASN A 655 13.73 -8.39 5.33
N LEU A 656 13.79 -9.71 5.19
CA LEU A 656 13.32 -10.43 4.01
C LEU A 656 11.83 -10.17 3.76
N MET A 657 11.50 -9.79 2.53
CA MET A 657 10.12 -9.64 2.07
C MET A 657 9.46 -10.98 1.72
N GLY A 658 10.26 -12.04 1.51
CA GLY A 658 9.78 -13.37 1.16
C GLY A 658 9.43 -14.24 2.37
N SER A 659 9.72 -15.54 2.26
CA SER A 659 9.44 -16.53 3.30
C SER A 659 10.44 -16.47 4.44
N TRP A 660 9.99 -16.76 5.66
CA TRP A 660 10.83 -16.87 6.86
C TRP A 660 11.84 -18.01 6.80
N ILE A 661 11.68 -18.98 5.88
CA ILE A 661 12.67 -20.04 5.65
C ILE A 661 14.04 -19.44 5.29
N GLY A 662 14.04 -18.26 4.66
CA GLY A 662 15.26 -17.52 4.37
C GLY A 662 16.09 -18.12 3.24
N ARG A 663 17.38 -17.76 3.18
CA ARG A 663 18.32 -18.27 2.17
C ARG A 663 18.86 -19.64 2.55
N GLN A 664 18.90 -20.56 1.57
CA GLN A 664 19.44 -21.91 1.72
C GLN A 664 19.00 -22.61 3.03
N GLY A 665 17.70 -22.59 3.27
CA GLY A 665 17.08 -23.12 4.48
C GLY A 665 16.07 -24.24 4.20
N LYS A 666 15.61 -24.86 5.28
CA LYS A 666 14.51 -25.84 5.29
C LYS A 666 13.66 -25.56 6.51
N GLY A 667 12.34 -25.72 6.38
CA GLY A 667 11.45 -25.42 7.49
C GLY A 667 10.14 -26.17 7.43
N THR A 668 9.56 -26.38 8.61
CA THR A 668 8.24 -26.99 8.80
C THR A 668 7.48 -26.18 9.83
N GLN A 669 6.20 -25.94 9.57
CA GLN A 669 5.25 -25.38 10.53
C GLN A 669 3.99 -26.23 10.61
N ILE A 670 3.48 -26.34 11.82
CA ILE A 670 2.26 -27.07 12.14
C ILE A 670 1.40 -26.17 13.02
N TRP A 671 0.12 -26.05 12.69
CA TRP A 671 -0.87 -25.37 13.51
C TRP A 671 -2.06 -26.27 13.75
N SER A 672 -2.54 -26.31 14.99
CA SER A 672 -3.82 -26.89 15.33
C SER A 672 -4.70 -25.84 15.99
N THR A 673 -5.84 -25.54 15.37
CA THR A 673 -6.75 -24.48 15.83
C THR A 673 -8.10 -25.06 16.25
N TYR A 674 -8.52 -24.78 17.47
CA TYR A 674 -9.85 -25.09 17.97
C TYR A 674 -10.74 -23.85 17.97
N TRP A 675 -11.86 -23.92 17.25
CA TRP A 675 -12.81 -22.83 17.10
C TRP A 675 -13.85 -22.84 18.22
N LEU A 676 -13.77 -21.87 19.13
CA LEU A 676 -14.79 -21.65 20.15
C LEU A 676 -16.02 -20.95 19.56
N SER A 677 -15.76 -19.94 18.73
CA SER A 677 -16.73 -19.14 17.96
C SER A 677 -16.04 -18.55 16.72
N PRO A 678 -16.76 -17.88 15.79
CA PRO A 678 -16.15 -17.22 14.64
C PRO A 678 -15.03 -16.22 15.01
N TRP A 679 -15.19 -15.58 16.17
CA TRP A 679 -14.23 -14.59 16.66
C TRP A 679 -13.28 -15.11 17.73
N SER A 680 -13.46 -16.36 18.19
CA SER A 680 -12.69 -16.89 19.31
C SER A 680 -12.08 -18.25 19.00
N VAL A 681 -10.75 -18.33 19.08
CA VAL A 681 -9.99 -19.55 18.79
C VAL A 681 -8.88 -19.79 19.82
N VAL A 682 -8.50 -21.05 19.99
CA VAL A 682 -7.29 -21.48 20.68
C VAL A 682 -6.41 -22.16 19.65
N GLN A 683 -5.13 -21.81 19.60
CA GLN A 683 -4.18 -22.37 18.63
C GLN A 683 -2.92 -22.84 19.34
N VAL A 684 -2.41 -24.00 18.91
CA VAL A 684 -1.08 -24.48 19.26
C VAL A 684 -0.29 -24.63 17.96
N SER A 685 0.97 -24.22 17.99
CA SER A 685 1.85 -24.29 16.84
C SER A 685 3.24 -24.79 17.19
N TYR A 686 3.86 -25.41 16.18
CA TYR A 686 5.26 -25.81 16.20
C TYR A 686 5.93 -25.34 14.90
N ARG A 687 7.14 -24.79 15.02
CA ARG A 687 8.01 -24.46 13.89
C ARG A 687 9.37 -25.08 14.08
N ASN A 688 9.90 -25.67 13.01
CA ASN A 688 11.30 -26.00 12.86
C ASN A 688 11.90 -25.22 11.69
N GLY A 689 13.06 -24.63 11.89
CA GLY A 689 13.84 -23.98 10.84
C GLY A 689 15.28 -24.44 10.87
N LYS A 690 15.90 -24.61 9.70
CA LYS A 690 17.32 -24.89 9.55
C LYS A 690 17.91 -24.05 8.43
N VAL A 691 19.13 -23.58 8.65
CA VAL A 691 19.96 -22.92 7.65
C VAL A 691 21.17 -23.81 7.37
N SER A 692 21.49 -24.00 6.09
CA SER A 692 22.57 -24.89 5.65
C SER A 692 23.93 -24.48 6.24
N PRO A 693 24.77 -25.44 6.68
CA PRO A 693 26.14 -25.17 7.10
C PRO A 693 27.05 -24.71 5.95
N ASP A 694 26.63 -24.91 4.69
CA ASP A 694 27.32 -24.38 3.51
C ASP A 694 27.13 -22.87 3.35
N PHE A 695 26.00 -22.33 3.83
CA PHE A 695 25.71 -20.90 3.83
C PHE A 695 26.32 -20.21 5.05
N ILE A 696 25.99 -20.68 6.25
CA ILE A 696 26.50 -20.12 7.50
C ILE A 696 27.37 -21.18 8.19
N PRO A 697 28.63 -20.88 8.59
CA PRO A 697 29.49 -21.86 9.26
C PRO A 697 28.83 -22.51 10.48
N GLY A 698 28.73 -23.85 10.48
CA GLY A 698 28.06 -24.60 11.55
C GLY A 698 26.53 -24.62 11.47
N GLY A 699 25.95 -23.92 10.50
CA GLY A 699 24.52 -23.84 10.22
C GLY A 699 23.73 -23.06 11.28
N ALA A 700 22.41 -23.02 11.09
CA ALA A 700 21.46 -22.58 12.11
C ALA A 700 20.37 -23.63 12.29
N THR A 701 19.88 -23.81 13.51
CA THR A 701 18.69 -24.61 13.80
C THR A 701 17.83 -23.87 14.81
N GLN A 702 16.54 -23.75 14.54
CA GLN A 702 15.56 -23.07 15.37
C GLN A 702 14.35 -24.00 15.58
N ASN A 703 13.84 -24.05 16.81
CA ASN A 703 12.61 -24.73 17.16
C ASN A 703 11.76 -23.81 18.01
N ASP A 704 10.52 -23.55 17.59
CA ASP A 704 9.53 -22.77 18.33
C ASP A 704 8.33 -23.67 18.67
N PHE A 705 7.88 -23.60 19.92
CA PHE A 705 6.59 -24.09 20.34
C PHE A 705 5.77 -22.91 20.85
N SER A 706 4.57 -22.75 20.33
CA SER A 706 3.71 -21.63 20.66
C SER A 706 2.28 -22.06 20.97
N ALA A 707 1.65 -21.34 21.89
CA ALA A 707 0.25 -21.52 22.24
C ALA A 707 -0.40 -20.14 22.41
N GLY A 708 -1.48 -19.92 21.69
CA GLY A 708 -2.14 -18.62 21.64
C GLY A 708 -3.65 -18.73 21.67
N THR A 709 -4.29 -17.62 22.03
CA THR A 709 -5.74 -17.47 21.98
C THR A 709 -6.10 -16.16 21.34
N ARG A 710 -7.21 -16.14 20.62
CA ARG A 710 -7.93 -14.92 20.24
C ARG A 710 -9.30 -15.05 20.86
N LEU A 711 -9.68 -14.16 21.76
CA LEU A 711 -10.92 -14.23 22.52
C LEU A 711 -11.68 -12.92 22.35
N ARG A 712 -12.92 -13.02 21.89
CA ARG A 712 -13.86 -11.89 21.84
C ARG A 712 -14.56 -11.77 23.20
N ILE A 713 -13.94 -11.05 24.14
CA ILE A 713 -14.45 -10.92 25.53
C ILE A 713 -15.72 -10.06 25.58
N ARG A 714 -15.81 -9.05 24.71
CA ARG A 714 -17.02 -8.25 24.47
C ARG A 714 -17.21 -8.05 22.97
N LYS A 715 -18.39 -7.60 22.54
CA LYS A 715 -18.69 -7.36 21.11
C LYS A 715 -17.64 -6.46 20.44
N ASP A 716 -17.11 -5.51 21.20
CA ASP A 716 -16.16 -4.48 20.81
C ASP A 716 -14.73 -4.71 21.33
N ILE A 717 -14.47 -5.74 22.14
CA ILE A 717 -13.15 -5.99 22.74
C ILE A 717 -12.65 -7.41 22.41
N GLU A 718 -11.47 -7.47 21.79
CA GLU A 718 -10.71 -8.68 21.53
C GLU A 718 -9.46 -8.70 22.42
N LEU A 719 -9.19 -9.84 23.05
CA LEU A 719 -7.92 -10.17 23.69
C LEU A 719 -7.22 -11.23 22.85
N ARG A 720 -5.99 -10.94 22.43
CA ARG A 720 -5.10 -11.89 21.76
C ARG A 720 -3.92 -12.18 22.66
N THR A 721 -3.67 -13.45 22.96
CA THR A 721 -2.51 -13.90 23.75
C THR A 721 -1.69 -14.88 22.93
N ASN A 722 -0.38 -14.88 23.10
CA ASN A 722 0.50 -15.92 22.57
C ASN A 722 1.69 -16.09 23.53
N VAL A 723 2.01 -17.32 23.88
CA VAL A 723 3.29 -17.66 24.52
C VAL A 723 4.08 -18.50 23.54
N GLN A 724 5.37 -18.20 23.40
CA GLN A 724 6.29 -18.90 22.51
C GLN A 724 7.55 -19.24 23.29
N TYR A 725 7.93 -20.50 23.28
CA TYR A 725 9.22 -20.98 23.75
C TYR A 725 10.06 -21.38 22.54
N GLU A 726 11.19 -20.72 22.38
CA GLU A 726 12.10 -20.94 21.27
C GLU A 726 13.44 -21.47 21.78
N THR A 727 14.01 -22.40 21.01
CA THR A 727 15.41 -22.79 21.15
C THR A 727 16.10 -22.63 19.81
N TRP A 728 17.31 -22.08 19.83
CA TRP A 728 18.12 -21.94 18.63
C TRP A 728 19.58 -22.31 18.89
N ASN A 729 20.24 -22.80 17.85
CA ASN A 729 21.66 -23.13 17.84
C ASN A 729 22.28 -22.55 16.57
N VAL A 730 23.04 -21.47 16.73
CA VAL A 730 23.74 -20.77 15.65
C VAL A 730 25.16 -20.53 16.14
N PRO A 731 26.11 -21.45 15.84
CA PRO A 731 27.46 -21.40 16.41
C PRO A 731 28.21 -20.09 16.12
N VAL A 732 27.91 -19.44 15.00
CA VAL A 732 28.45 -18.11 14.64
C VAL A 732 28.03 -17.03 15.63
N LEU A 733 26.77 -17.05 16.09
CA LEU A 733 26.24 -16.05 17.02
C LEU A 733 26.62 -16.32 18.47
N ALA A 734 26.50 -17.57 18.91
CA ALA A 734 26.82 -17.95 20.28
C ALA A 734 27.17 -19.44 20.40
N PRO A 735 28.07 -19.81 21.35
CA PRO A 735 28.36 -21.21 21.61
C PRO A 735 27.18 -21.92 22.28
N GLY A 736 26.88 -23.11 21.78
CA GLY A 736 25.84 -23.99 22.29
C GLY A 736 24.41 -23.50 22.01
N ARG A 737 23.45 -24.31 22.46
CA ARG A 737 22.02 -24.00 22.31
C ARG A 737 21.62 -22.83 23.22
N LYS A 738 20.90 -21.87 22.67
CA LYS A 738 20.24 -20.77 23.38
C LYS A 738 18.72 -20.95 23.34
N SER A 739 18.04 -20.18 24.16
CA SER A 739 16.58 -20.16 24.19
C SER A 739 16.06 -18.78 24.54
N ASP A 740 14.86 -18.50 24.07
CA ASP A 740 14.09 -17.33 24.45
C ASP A 740 12.63 -17.71 24.72
N PHE A 741 11.95 -16.85 25.47
CA PHE A 741 10.55 -16.99 25.82
C PHE A 741 9.84 -15.68 25.56
N LEU A 742 8.93 -15.68 24.60
CA LEU A 742 8.13 -14.54 24.19
C LEU A 742 6.71 -14.68 24.73
N THR A 743 6.19 -13.59 25.29
CA THR A 743 4.78 -13.48 25.67
C THR A 743 4.17 -12.28 24.97
N ASN A 744 3.16 -12.50 24.14
CA ASN A 744 2.37 -11.44 23.52
C ASN A 744 1.00 -11.37 24.21
N VAL A 745 0.63 -10.17 24.65
CA VAL A 745 -0.72 -9.86 25.12
C VAL A 745 -1.18 -8.59 24.41
N GLN A 746 -2.19 -8.72 23.56
CA GLN A 746 -2.78 -7.62 22.81
C GLN A 746 -4.24 -7.44 23.17
N LEU A 747 -4.60 -6.21 23.53
CA LEU A 747 -5.99 -5.80 23.66
C LEU A 747 -6.35 -4.96 22.44
N THR A 748 -7.45 -5.30 21.75
CA THR A 748 -7.95 -4.56 20.60
C THR A 748 -9.40 -4.16 20.83
N PHE A 749 -9.67 -2.88 20.70
CA PHE A 749 -10.99 -2.28 20.76
C PHE A 749 -11.50 -1.93 19.35
N TRP A 750 -12.74 -2.28 19.05
CA TRP A 750 -13.40 -2.14 17.76
C TRP A 750 -14.63 -1.22 17.89
N PRO A 751 -14.50 0.10 17.69
CA PRO A 751 -15.54 1.09 18.01
C PRO A 751 -16.68 1.18 16.96
N LYS A 752 -17.07 0.04 16.35
CA LYS A 752 -17.91 -0.02 15.14
C LYS A 752 -19.27 0.69 15.24
N ASP A 753 -19.78 0.90 16.46
CA ASP A 753 -21.08 1.54 16.71
C ASP A 753 -20.99 2.97 17.31
N TRP A 754 -19.80 3.52 17.56
CA TRP A 754 -19.66 4.80 18.27
C TRP A 754 -19.99 6.05 17.44
N LEU A 755 -19.84 5.99 16.12
CA LEU A 755 -20.11 7.11 15.21
C LEU A 755 -21.48 7.05 14.53
N ARG A 756 -22.30 6.01 14.80
CA ARG A 756 -23.71 5.98 14.42
C ARG A 756 -24.52 6.88 15.38
N LYS A 757 -24.42 8.21 15.23
CA LYS A 757 -25.44 9.11 15.78
C LYS A 757 -26.52 9.36 14.74
N ARG A 758 -27.73 8.98 15.16
CA ARG A 758 -29.11 9.34 14.76
C ARG A 758 -29.31 10.18 13.50
#